data_AF-A0A959Z6B8-F1
#
_entry.id   AF-A0A959Z6B8-F1
#
_cell.length_a   1.000
_cell.length_b   1.000
_cell.length_c   1.000
_cell.angle_alpha   90.00
_cell.angle_beta   90.00
_cell.angle_gamma   90.00
#
_symmetry.space_group_name_H-M   'P 1'
#
loop_
_entity.id
_entity.type
_entity.pdbx_description
1 polymer ?
#
loop_
_entity_poly.entity_id
_entity_poly.type
_entity_poly.pdbx_seq_one_letter_code
_entity_poly.pdbx_strand_id
1 'polypeptide(L)'
;MKKLLFVCCLLFSMGLTAQDLLINEFGAKNHHILADPDFRQFADWIEIYNPNTQNLNLNNYYLTDDPEDITKWQFPTGTGLQGQDYLVIWADGADSKDEALHTNFKLSTSDGWIGIYDQSFNLVHEVNYTDQYADISYGLSNDIWVYFGEPTPGQVNSAGWPSSEREPIPEFSLSDGFYITKTLLELSSPSGEGTIHYSLDGSFPTLQSTIYNNPIELNENTVIRARIIGSKLPGPEKTGVYFVDVNKDLPVVSMIIDPDFLWDFNVGIFVDSLIELRKDWERFSNIKYFVNKELAIDADNDIRLFGNTAFTLPQKSVAIFPEEKIEYPIFNNNAVAEFKSLILRSSSDDWASTMFRDGFVQTLIGLKLPIDHQAYQPAVLYINGEYFGIFNIREKYNEDYLKYHHGINKDEIDMLELNYWGYTTTVLAGSDDTYYDLLSFLNSSNISDDSVFNQVYDYLDIDNYTHYIITEIYVGNISYKHNIKTWRENTFNDGFKWLFFDADRGYLNSSNKVFQDIYDNDPIFNGILENENYRNHFLQQTCAHINTTFRKSAVDYLIDSLKANIETEMPFHIQRWAPSGGVQSLNSWNYNVQGMKNFAGQRKDTLLQRLNEFYSLDGLVNIHLTKSHPHGGTVYMEGVKNPYNDSIHTFFKNIPVKLVVKPNPGYTFVDWQGISESDSITMLFDEDMDLNVRFQPDCDVPAVITEDFGLTLDCSPYYFQNSLVIDEGATLYCEPGVEINFADEKGLLVKGTASFIGTASNPIIIQGQNPGAWHYIDVVNGEIDFENVHISAGRKAIHFYNSAVINISNSVFYESDADLDDLISGTNAIVEIANCKFYGNPNNTKKDGIDCDSIQSGTFTNNEFFDITDDCIDIGTHSSNVIITGNRMFDCQSMGISIGEYSQATISRNIVAGSDGGIQVHTGASAIIINNTLFNNGVGVQAYHYDNTPNSGGEAIISNTLFSMCGEDIGLQTNSVVSINYCLSDQGTLDGEHNLFDDPLMVQPELNNFNLLQTSPCIDKGDPQSPNDPDNTVSDIGALPFNKDSSIIEYQNEIQVYPNPFHNKFTIRLKNETLIESVRVYGLQGNLIHEQNNINLNKCAITVAYAGLLIVRVVDSNQHVYNIKLIATEK
;
A
#
# COMPACT_ATOMS: atom_id res chain seq x y z
N MET A 1 -100.16 0.15 -3.38
CA MET A 1 -99.25 1.14 -4.00
C MET A 1 -97.83 0.81 -3.51
N LYS A 2 -96.94 0.39 -4.43
CA LYS A 2 -95.48 0.11 -4.29
C LYS A 2 -95.08 -1.04 -3.33
N LYS A 3 -94.74 -2.21 -3.91
CA LYS A 3 -93.38 -2.79 -4.15
C LYS A 3 -92.83 -3.56 -2.94
N LEU A 4 -92.70 -4.89 -3.06
CA LEU A 4 -91.53 -5.62 -2.56
C LEU A 4 -91.31 -6.88 -3.41
N LEU A 5 -90.06 -7.05 -3.85
CA LEU A 5 -89.56 -8.03 -4.79
C LEU A 5 -88.85 -9.16 -4.03
N PHE A 6 -89.01 -10.38 -4.55
CA PHE A 6 -88.14 -11.57 -4.53
C PHE A 6 -86.79 -11.54 -3.78
N VAL A 7 -86.51 -12.61 -3.02
CA VAL A 7 -85.15 -13.18 -2.84
C VAL A 7 -85.26 -14.72 -2.84
N CYS A 8 -84.58 -15.36 -3.79
CA CYS A 8 -84.28 -16.80 -3.80
C CYS A 8 -82.93 -17.03 -3.12
N CYS A 9 -82.86 -18.05 -2.25
CA CYS A 9 -81.64 -18.52 -1.62
C CYS A 9 -80.74 -19.27 -2.61
N LEU A 10 -79.51 -18.77 -2.80
CA LEU A 10 -78.34 -19.55 -3.24
C LEU A 10 -77.25 -19.30 -2.20
N LEU A 11 -77.00 -20.29 -1.36
CA LEU A 11 -75.88 -20.35 -0.43
C LEU A 11 -74.61 -20.62 -1.23
N PHE A 12 -73.81 -19.57 -1.47
CA PHE A 12 -72.38 -19.72 -1.70
C PHE A 12 -71.73 -19.74 -0.31
N SER A 13 -71.32 -20.93 0.16
CA SER A 13 -70.31 -21.01 1.21
C SER A 13 -68.98 -20.62 0.57
N MET A 14 -68.52 -19.40 0.81
CA MET A 14 -67.08 -19.12 0.74
C MET A 14 -66.46 -19.95 1.87
N GLY A 15 -65.90 -21.11 1.53
CA GLY A 15 -64.92 -21.74 2.40
C GLY A 15 -63.73 -20.80 2.44
N LEU A 16 -63.48 -20.19 3.59
CA LEU A 16 -62.13 -19.77 3.93
C LEU A 16 -61.30 -21.05 3.91
N THR A 17 -60.45 -21.22 2.90
CA THR A 17 -59.37 -22.21 2.98
C THR A 17 -58.50 -21.77 4.13
N ALA A 18 -58.39 -22.59 5.19
CA ALA A 18 -57.28 -22.44 6.11
C ALA A 18 -56.00 -22.53 5.27
N GLN A 19 -55.06 -21.60 5.42
CA GLN A 19 -53.75 -21.73 4.81
C GLN A 19 -53.09 -22.98 5.40
N ASP A 20 -52.53 -23.85 4.58
CA ASP A 20 -52.03 -25.15 5.05
C ASP A 20 -50.64 -25.02 5.71
N LEU A 21 -49.71 -24.28 5.12
CA LEU A 21 -48.37 -24.02 5.63
C LEU A 21 -47.86 -22.70 5.05
N LEU A 22 -47.14 -21.89 5.83
CA LEU A 22 -46.69 -20.55 5.43
C LEU A 22 -45.18 -20.41 5.57
N ILE A 23 -44.57 -19.64 4.67
CA ILE A 23 -43.28 -18.98 4.95
C ILE A 23 -43.62 -17.79 5.85
N ASN A 24 -43.06 -17.75 7.06
CA ASN A 24 -43.43 -16.80 8.11
C ASN A 24 -42.48 -15.60 8.21
N GLU A 25 -41.19 -15.87 8.19
CA GLU A 25 -40.12 -14.86 8.34
C GLU A 25 -38.82 -15.44 7.77
N PHE A 26 -37.94 -14.62 7.21
CA PHE A 26 -36.60 -15.05 6.81
C PHE A 26 -35.59 -13.91 6.94
N GLY A 27 -34.32 -14.26 7.11
CA GLY A 27 -33.20 -13.32 7.07
C GLY A 27 -32.15 -13.79 6.06
N ALA A 28 -31.84 -12.96 5.06
CA ALA A 28 -30.87 -13.25 3.99
C ALA A 28 -29.50 -12.61 4.19
N LYS A 29 -29.30 -11.92 5.32
CA LYS A 29 -28.00 -11.40 5.77
C LYS A 29 -28.02 -11.28 7.31
N ASN A 30 -27.37 -12.21 7.99
CA ASN A 30 -27.41 -12.35 9.45
C ASN A 30 -26.00 -12.17 10.00
N HIS A 31 -25.72 -11.07 10.69
CA HIS A 31 -24.42 -10.83 11.31
C HIS A 31 -24.40 -11.28 12.77
N HIS A 32 -25.53 -11.14 13.49
CA HIS A 32 -25.53 -11.41 14.93
C HIS A 32 -26.86 -11.90 15.54
N ILE A 33 -27.95 -11.95 14.79
CA ILE A 33 -29.29 -12.18 15.38
C ILE A 33 -29.51 -13.63 15.78
N LEU A 34 -29.27 -14.57 14.86
CA LEU A 34 -29.60 -15.98 15.08
C LEU A 34 -28.42 -16.88 14.75
N ALA A 35 -27.73 -17.36 15.78
CA ALA A 35 -26.69 -18.37 15.61
C ALA A 35 -27.32 -19.74 15.32
N ASP A 36 -26.82 -20.39 14.29
CA ASP A 36 -27.10 -21.79 13.97
C ASP A 36 -26.76 -22.72 15.16
N PRO A 37 -27.64 -23.63 15.58
CA PRO A 37 -27.34 -24.57 16.65
C PRO A 37 -26.25 -25.61 16.31
N ASP A 38 -26.10 -25.98 15.03
CA ASP A 38 -25.16 -27.01 14.57
C ASP A 38 -23.75 -26.44 14.38
N PHE A 39 -23.59 -25.42 13.52
CA PHE A 39 -22.28 -24.83 13.21
C PHE A 39 -21.98 -23.56 14.00
N ARG A 40 -22.95 -22.97 14.72
CA ARG A 40 -22.81 -21.70 15.46
C ARG A 40 -22.29 -20.56 14.59
N GLN A 41 -22.71 -20.57 13.33
CA GLN A 41 -22.53 -19.48 12.37
C GLN A 41 -23.78 -18.62 12.31
N PHE A 42 -23.64 -17.39 11.84
CA PHE A 42 -24.78 -16.51 11.56
C PHE A 42 -25.15 -16.65 10.09
N ALA A 43 -25.77 -17.78 9.74
CA ALA A 43 -26.20 -18.02 8.37
C ALA A 43 -27.60 -17.46 8.09
N ASP A 44 -27.95 -17.37 6.81
CA ASP A 44 -29.31 -17.07 6.38
C ASP A 44 -30.27 -18.12 6.94
N TRP A 45 -31.52 -17.73 7.15
CA TRP A 45 -32.52 -18.64 7.71
C TRP A 45 -33.91 -18.32 7.17
N ILE A 46 -34.73 -19.37 7.11
CA ILE A 46 -36.12 -19.34 6.67
C ILE A 46 -36.94 -19.97 7.78
N GLU A 47 -37.97 -19.27 8.23
CA GLU A 47 -38.96 -19.80 9.15
C GLU A 47 -40.27 -20.12 8.43
N ILE A 48 -40.81 -21.31 8.71
CA ILE A 48 -42.13 -21.71 8.28
C ILE A 48 -43.09 -21.85 9.48
N TYR A 49 -44.36 -21.55 9.26
CA TYR A 49 -45.40 -21.57 10.29
C TYR A 49 -46.58 -22.45 9.87
N ASN A 50 -47.06 -23.28 10.79
CA ASN A 50 -48.30 -24.04 10.63
C ASN A 50 -49.46 -23.32 11.34
N PRO A 51 -50.34 -22.62 10.60
CA PRO A 51 -51.48 -21.91 11.22
C PRO A 51 -52.61 -22.86 11.67
N ASN A 52 -52.54 -24.15 11.33
CA ASN A 52 -53.57 -25.13 11.66
C ASN A 52 -53.43 -25.64 13.10
N THR A 53 -54.53 -26.15 13.66
CA THR A 53 -54.51 -26.84 14.98
C THR A 53 -54.05 -28.29 14.89
N GLN A 54 -53.86 -28.82 13.67
CA GLN A 54 -53.41 -30.19 13.42
C GLN A 54 -51.93 -30.18 13.06
N ASN A 55 -51.23 -31.24 13.43
CA ASN A 55 -49.82 -31.43 13.05
C ASN A 55 -49.73 -31.73 11.55
N LEU A 56 -48.72 -31.14 10.90
CA LEU A 56 -48.37 -31.41 9.52
C LEU A 56 -47.20 -32.38 9.45
N ASN A 57 -47.21 -33.22 8.41
CA ASN A 57 -46.09 -34.07 8.05
C ASN A 57 -45.51 -33.53 6.74
N LEU A 58 -44.26 -33.06 6.79
CA LEU A 58 -43.56 -32.45 5.68
C LEU A 58 -42.76 -33.46 4.84
N ASN A 59 -42.99 -34.76 5.03
CA ASN A 59 -42.36 -35.79 4.21
C ASN A 59 -42.58 -35.54 2.72
N ASN A 60 -41.47 -35.48 1.97
CA ASN A 60 -41.45 -35.21 0.54
C ASN A 60 -41.99 -33.84 0.13
N TYR A 61 -42.06 -32.87 1.04
CA TYR A 61 -42.17 -31.48 0.66
C TYR A 61 -40.83 -30.98 0.15
N TYR A 62 -40.84 -29.89 -0.60
CA TYR A 62 -39.65 -29.25 -1.14
C TYR A 62 -39.61 -27.76 -0.76
N LEU A 63 -38.41 -27.25 -0.52
CA LEU A 63 -38.09 -25.84 -0.35
C LEU A 63 -37.08 -25.45 -1.44
N THR A 64 -37.24 -24.26 -2.02
CA THR A 64 -36.34 -23.79 -3.08
C THR A 64 -36.27 -22.26 -3.10
N ASP A 65 -35.12 -21.72 -3.46
CA ASP A 65 -34.85 -20.33 -3.82
C ASP A 65 -34.83 -20.10 -5.35
N ASP A 66 -35.03 -21.15 -6.15
CA ASP A 66 -34.99 -21.12 -7.60
C ASP A 66 -36.35 -21.55 -8.20
N PRO A 67 -37.09 -20.64 -8.87
CA PRO A 67 -38.37 -20.98 -9.47
C PRO A 67 -38.25 -21.99 -10.63
N GLU A 68 -37.07 -22.18 -11.21
CA GLU A 68 -36.81 -23.15 -12.28
C GLU A 68 -36.41 -24.54 -11.74
N ASP A 69 -36.01 -24.65 -10.47
CA ASP A 69 -35.77 -25.93 -9.78
C ASP A 69 -36.65 -26.07 -8.53
N ILE A 70 -37.88 -26.53 -8.74
CA ILE A 70 -38.87 -26.75 -7.67
C ILE A 70 -38.54 -27.91 -6.73
N THR A 71 -37.48 -28.67 -7.02
CA THR A 71 -37.06 -29.85 -6.23
C THR A 71 -35.71 -29.68 -5.55
N LYS A 72 -35.16 -28.45 -5.55
CA LYS A 72 -33.79 -28.13 -5.13
C LYS A 72 -33.41 -28.70 -3.76
N TRP A 73 -34.26 -28.52 -2.75
CA TRP A 73 -34.08 -29.13 -1.42
C TRP A 73 -35.34 -29.85 -0.95
N GLN A 74 -35.19 -31.10 -0.51
CA GLN A 74 -36.29 -31.93 -0.01
C GLN A 74 -36.26 -32.01 1.52
N PHE A 75 -37.41 -31.77 2.16
CA PHE A 75 -37.56 -31.97 3.60
C PHE A 75 -37.24 -33.43 3.99
N PRO A 76 -36.43 -33.66 5.05
CA PRO A 76 -36.09 -35.01 5.47
C PRO A 76 -37.31 -35.87 5.84
N THR A 77 -37.19 -37.19 5.64
CA THR A 77 -38.23 -38.11 6.09
C THR A 77 -38.31 -38.11 7.63
N GLY A 78 -39.49 -37.84 8.15
CA GLY A 78 -39.79 -37.74 9.58
C GLY A 78 -40.05 -36.31 10.04
N THR A 79 -39.83 -35.30 9.19
CA THR A 79 -40.06 -33.90 9.56
C THR A 79 -41.55 -33.63 9.76
N GLY A 80 -41.92 -33.30 11.00
CA GLY A 80 -43.27 -32.92 11.37
C GLY A 80 -43.28 -31.55 12.02
N LEU A 81 -44.33 -30.77 11.75
CA LEU A 81 -44.55 -29.46 12.34
C LEU A 81 -45.85 -29.48 13.15
N GLN A 82 -45.79 -29.16 14.44
CA GLN A 82 -46.98 -29.17 15.29
C GLN A 82 -47.98 -28.09 14.88
N GLY A 83 -49.24 -28.26 15.26
CA GLY A 83 -50.24 -27.22 15.04
C GLY A 83 -49.90 -25.94 15.81
N GLN A 84 -49.98 -24.79 15.15
CA GLN A 84 -49.65 -23.46 15.71
C GLN A 84 -48.19 -23.30 16.11
N ASP A 85 -47.28 -24.04 15.47
CA ASP A 85 -45.85 -24.07 15.78
C ASP A 85 -45.00 -23.59 14.60
N TYR A 86 -43.74 -23.24 14.89
CA TYR A 86 -42.77 -22.65 13.98
C TYR A 86 -41.59 -23.61 13.74
N LEU A 87 -41.00 -23.54 12.55
CA LEU A 87 -39.78 -24.29 12.21
C LEU A 87 -38.80 -23.39 11.49
N VAL A 88 -37.64 -23.19 12.09
CA VAL A 88 -36.50 -22.47 11.48
C VAL A 88 -35.63 -23.46 10.72
N ILE A 89 -35.19 -23.05 9.53
CA ILE A 89 -34.39 -23.81 8.58
C ILE A 89 -33.23 -22.89 8.15
N TRP A 90 -32.00 -23.35 8.20
CA TRP A 90 -30.82 -22.58 7.81
C TRP A 90 -30.58 -22.71 6.31
N ALA A 91 -30.39 -21.58 5.63
CA ALA A 91 -30.11 -21.48 4.21
C ALA A 91 -28.62 -21.17 3.98
N ASP A 92 -27.76 -22.15 4.26
CA ASP A 92 -26.30 -21.98 4.31
C ASP A 92 -25.54 -22.81 3.26
N GLY A 93 -26.23 -23.66 2.50
CA GLY A 93 -25.63 -24.55 1.52
C GLY A 93 -25.02 -25.85 2.08
N ALA A 94 -25.14 -26.11 3.40
CA ALA A 94 -24.48 -27.24 4.04
C ALA A 94 -25.17 -28.60 3.79
N ASP A 95 -26.48 -28.61 3.48
CA ASP A 95 -27.32 -29.82 3.34
C ASP A 95 -27.18 -30.84 4.50
N SER A 96 -27.05 -30.33 5.73
CA SER A 96 -26.99 -31.12 6.98
C SER A 96 -28.36 -31.37 7.62
N LYS A 97 -28.43 -32.44 8.42
CA LYS A 97 -29.65 -32.98 9.05
C LYS A 97 -29.36 -33.41 10.50
N ASP A 98 -28.49 -32.67 11.19
CA ASP A 98 -28.03 -32.96 12.54
C ASP A 98 -29.04 -32.47 13.60
N GLU A 99 -28.74 -31.44 14.41
CA GLU A 99 -29.70 -30.87 15.37
C GLU A 99 -30.72 -29.97 14.66
N ALA A 100 -30.32 -29.31 13.57
CA ALA A 100 -31.13 -28.42 12.75
C ALA A 100 -31.25 -28.89 11.28
N LEU A 101 -32.11 -28.18 10.53
CA LEU A 101 -32.32 -28.40 9.10
C LEU A 101 -31.54 -27.36 8.30
N HIS A 102 -30.66 -27.82 7.42
CA HIS A 102 -29.85 -26.98 6.54
C HIS A 102 -30.16 -27.27 5.08
N THR A 103 -30.39 -26.23 4.30
CA THR A 103 -30.62 -26.36 2.86
C THR A 103 -29.30 -26.51 2.09
N ASN A 104 -29.39 -26.92 0.82
CA ASN A 104 -28.26 -26.94 -0.11
C ASN A 104 -28.10 -25.63 -0.91
N PHE A 105 -28.74 -24.54 -0.46
CA PHE A 105 -28.67 -23.22 -1.09
C PHE A 105 -28.55 -22.10 -0.04
N LYS A 106 -28.28 -20.88 -0.51
CA LYS A 106 -28.26 -19.63 0.28
C LYS A 106 -29.27 -18.65 -0.30
N LEU A 107 -29.67 -17.64 0.46
CA LEU A 107 -30.63 -16.65 -0.02
C LEU A 107 -29.94 -15.53 -0.79
N SER A 108 -30.61 -15.02 -1.84
CA SER A 108 -30.19 -13.77 -2.47
C SER A 108 -30.46 -12.59 -1.52
N THR A 109 -29.62 -11.56 -1.54
CA THR A 109 -29.83 -10.31 -0.78
C THR A 109 -30.65 -9.26 -1.57
N SER A 110 -30.93 -9.50 -2.85
CA SER A 110 -31.78 -8.64 -3.68
C SER A 110 -32.51 -9.46 -4.75
N ASP A 111 -33.72 -9.02 -5.12
CA ASP A 111 -34.59 -9.62 -6.14
C ASP A 111 -34.70 -11.16 -6.04
N GLY A 112 -34.88 -11.67 -4.81
CA GLY A 112 -34.96 -13.09 -4.51
C GLY A 112 -36.37 -13.66 -4.43
N TRP A 113 -36.45 -14.98 -4.38
CA TRP A 113 -37.71 -15.73 -4.30
C TRP A 113 -37.52 -16.97 -3.41
N ILE A 114 -38.55 -17.36 -2.64
CA ILE A 114 -38.59 -18.62 -1.88
C ILE A 114 -39.93 -19.29 -2.12
N GLY A 115 -39.93 -20.60 -2.37
CA GLY A 115 -41.14 -21.39 -2.56
C GLY A 115 -41.15 -22.72 -1.80
N ILE A 116 -42.35 -23.13 -1.35
CA ILE A 116 -42.64 -24.43 -0.75
C ILE A 116 -43.55 -25.23 -1.68
N TYR A 117 -43.20 -26.48 -1.97
CA TYR A 117 -44.02 -27.42 -2.74
C TYR A 117 -44.40 -28.65 -1.93
N ASP A 118 -45.61 -29.16 -2.14
CA ASP A 118 -46.09 -30.41 -1.53
C ASP A 118 -45.53 -31.66 -2.24
N GLN A 119 -45.81 -32.84 -1.69
CA GLN A 119 -45.42 -34.15 -2.27
C GLN A 119 -45.98 -34.44 -3.67
N SER A 120 -46.95 -33.67 -4.15
CA SER A 120 -47.53 -33.76 -5.49
C SER A 120 -47.03 -32.65 -6.42
N PHE A 121 -46.00 -31.89 -5.99
CA PHE A 121 -45.42 -30.74 -6.67
C PHE A 121 -46.39 -29.57 -6.88
N ASN A 122 -47.43 -29.44 -6.02
CA ASN A 122 -48.24 -28.23 -6.00
C ASN A 122 -47.55 -27.16 -5.15
N LEU A 123 -47.54 -25.92 -5.63
CA LEU A 123 -47.07 -24.77 -4.85
C LEU A 123 -47.99 -24.56 -3.65
N VAL A 124 -47.40 -24.54 -2.45
CA VAL A 124 -48.07 -24.36 -1.17
C VAL A 124 -48.03 -22.88 -0.75
N HIS A 125 -46.85 -22.28 -0.79
CA HIS A 125 -46.63 -20.88 -0.47
C HIS A 125 -45.36 -20.37 -1.15
N GLU A 126 -45.32 -19.08 -1.46
CA GLU A 126 -44.16 -18.41 -2.02
C GLU A 126 -44.04 -16.98 -1.50
N VAL A 127 -42.83 -16.43 -1.62
CA VAL A 127 -42.55 -15.01 -1.42
C VAL A 127 -41.55 -14.53 -2.45
N ASN A 128 -41.85 -13.38 -3.05
CA ASN A 128 -40.87 -12.57 -3.78
C ASN A 128 -40.41 -11.46 -2.87
N TYR A 129 -39.14 -11.11 -2.90
CA TYR A 129 -38.59 -10.06 -2.07
C TYR A 129 -37.49 -9.30 -2.80
N THR A 130 -37.30 -8.04 -2.42
CA THR A 130 -36.30 -7.13 -2.98
C THR A 130 -35.12 -7.04 -2.01
N ASP A 131 -34.48 -5.87 -1.91
CA ASP A 131 -33.38 -5.61 -0.99
C ASP A 131 -33.61 -6.15 0.43
N GLN A 132 -32.65 -6.95 0.88
CA GLN A 132 -32.49 -7.45 2.24
C GLN A 132 -31.28 -6.77 2.87
N TYR A 133 -31.37 -6.51 4.17
CA TYR A 133 -30.34 -5.77 4.90
C TYR A 133 -29.83 -6.62 6.05
N ALA A 134 -28.57 -6.39 6.46
CA ALA A 134 -27.99 -7.05 7.61
C ALA A 134 -28.89 -6.92 8.85
N ASP A 135 -29.19 -8.07 9.45
CA ASP A 135 -29.97 -8.22 10.69
C ASP A 135 -31.40 -7.66 10.63
N ILE A 136 -31.92 -7.39 9.43
CA ILE A 136 -33.32 -7.07 9.19
C ILE A 136 -33.96 -8.25 8.47
N SER A 137 -34.95 -8.87 9.10
CA SER A 137 -35.71 -9.97 8.48
C SER A 137 -36.93 -9.44 7.72
N TYR A 138 -37.48 -10.27 6.85
CA TYR A 138 -38.71 -10.01 6.13
C TYR A 138 -39.72 -11.13 6.40
N GLY A 139 -40.95 -10.77 6.78
CA GLY A 139 -41.96 -11.75 7.17
C GLY A 139 -43.37 -11.21 7.29
N LEU A 140 -44.30 -12.07 7.68
CA LEU A 140 -45.73 -11.78 7.76
C LEU A 140 -46.10 -11.10 9.09
N SER A 141 -46.81 -9.97 9.02
CA SER A 141 -47.46 -9.34 10.17
C SER A 141 -48.88 -8.93 9.78
N ASN A 142 -49.92 -9.48 10.42
CA ASN A 142 -51.33 -9.27 10.02
C ASN A 142 -51.60 -9.54 8.53
N ASP A 143 -51.09 -10.68 8.01
CA ASP A 143 -51.25 -11.12 6.62
C ASP A 143 -50.64 -10.20 5.54
N ILE A 144 -49.80 -9.23 5.93
CA ILE A 144 -49.00 -8.42 5.02
C ILE A 144 -47.51 -8.67 5.26
N TRP A 145 -46.73 -8.68 4.19
CA TRP A 145 -45.28 -8.78 4.29
C TRP A 145 -44.67 -7.44 4.70
N VAL A 146 -43.82 -7.48 5.72
CA VAL A 146 -43.17 -6.34 6.34
C VAL A 146 -41.73 -6.69 6.72
N TYR A 147 -40.92 -5.67 6.92
CA TYR A 147 -39.57 -5.81 7.46
C TYR A 147 -39.58 -5.75 8.99
N PHE A 148 -38.76 -6.54 9.66
CA PHE A 148 -38.57 -6.49 11.11
C PHE A 148 -37.15 -6.04 11.41
N GLY A 149 -37.02 -4.90 12.08
CA GLY A 149 -35.74 -4.43 12.62
C GLY A 149 -35.25 -5.21 13.85
N GLU A 150 -36.12 -6.03 14.44
CA GLU A 150 -35.83 -6.97 15.53
C GLU A 150 -36.50 -8.30 15.15
N PRO A 151 -35.78 -9.20 14.48
CA PRO A 151 -36.34 -10.46 13.99
C PRO A 151 -36.93 -11.34 15.10
N THR A 152 -37.89 -12.19 14.76
CA THR A 152 -38.67 -13.00 15.72
C THR A 152 -38.63 -14.52 15.49
N PRO A 153 -37.46 -15.13 15.16
CA PRO A 153 -37.38 -16.57 14.91
C PRO A 153 -37.84 -17.40 16.12
N GLY A 154 -38.66 -18.41 15.83
CA GLY A 154 -39.32 -19.31 16.75
C GLY A 154 -40.48 -18.69 17.54
N GLN A 155 -40.89 -17.45 17.24
CA GLN A 155 -41.87 -16.70 18.02
C GLN A 155 -42.93 -16.04 17.11
N VAL A 156 -43.95 -15.45 17.73
CA VAL A 156 -44.96 -14.68 16.99
C VAL A 156 -44.36 -13.37 16.49
N ASN A 157 -44.48 -13.12 15.18
CA ASN A 157 -44.00 -11.90 14.56
C ASN A 157 -44.58 -10.63 15.22
N SER A 158 -43.69 -9.66 15.44
CA SER A 158 -44.05 -8.37 15.99
C SER A 158 -44.73 -7.47 14.93
N ALA A 159 -44.97 -6.20 15.27
CA ALA A 159 -45.38 -5.23 14.25
C ALA A 159 -44.12 -4.78 13.49
N GLY A 160 -44.07 -5.02 12.18
CA GLY A 160 -42.97 -4.60 11.32
C GLY A 160 -43.27 -3.33 10.52
N TRP A 161 -42.33 -2.95 9.66
CA TRP A 161 -42.42 -1.81 8.76
C TRP A 161 -42.82 -2.26 7.36
N PRO A 162 -43.93 -1.74 6.79
CA PRO A 162 -44.34 -2.07 5.42
C PRO A 162 -43.44 -1.48 4.33
N SER A 163 -42.56 -0.55 4.69
CA SER A 163 -41.63 0.12 3.79
C SER A 163 -40.21 -0.36 4.07
N SER A 164 -39.40 -0.53 3.03
CA SER A 164 -37.95 -0.75 3.13
C SER A 164 -37.16 0.53 3.47
N GLU A 165 -37.83 1.69 3.56
CA GLU A 165 -37.19 2.95 3.91
C GLU A 165 -36.59 2.88 5.32
N ARG A 166 -35.29 3.17 5.42
CA ARG A 166 -34.51 3.13 6.66
C ARG A 166 -34.30 4.53 7.22
N GLU A 167 -34.08 4.62 8.53
CA GLU A 167 -33.50 5.80 9.14
C GLU A 167 -32.10 6.07 8.55
N PRO A 168 -31.66 7.33 8.45
CA PRO A 168 -30.33 7.64 7.91
C PRO A 168 -29.21 7.10 8.81
N ILE A 169 -27.98 7.08 8.27
CA ILE A 169 -26.79 6.82 9.08
C ILE A 169 -26.56 8.02 10.02
N PRO A 170 -26.19 7.82 11.30
CA PRO A 170 -25.86 8.93 12.18
C PRO A 170 -24.59 9.66 11.71
N GLU A 171 -24.53 10.97 11.93
CA GLU A 171 -23.34 11.78 11.69
C GLU A 171 -22.51 11.89 12.97
N PHE A 172 -21.19 11.85 12.82
CA PHE A 172 -20.23 11.99 13.91
C PHE A 172 -19.49 13.30 13.68
N SER A 173 -19.35 14.14 14.70
CA SER A 173 -18.70 15.44 14.59
C SER A 173 -17.19 15.37 14.37
N LEU A 174 -16.61 14.19 14.52
CA LEU A 174 -15.17 13.93 14.41
C LEU A 174 -14.93 12.73 13.49
N SER A 175 -13.94 12.87 12.61
CA SER A 175 -13.44 11.80 11.75
C SER A 175 -12.72 10.72 12.57
N ASP A 176 -12.64 9.50 12.05
CA ASP A 176 -11.80 8.47 12.64
C ASP A 176 -10.33 8.90 12.69
N GLY A 177 -9.59 8.53 13.74
CA GLY A 177 -8.15 8.77 13.77
C GLY A 177 -7.56 9.08 15.14
N PHE A 178 -6.49 9.88 15.13
CA PHE A 178 -5.62 10.11 16.28
C PHE A 178 -5.76 11.53 16.83
N TYR A 179 -5.87 11.66 18.14
CA TYR A 179 -6.15 12.90 18.84
C TYR A 179 -5.17 13.10 19.99
N ILE A 180 -4.52 14.27 20.05
CA ILE A 180 -3.48 14.57 21.06
C ILE A 180 -4.11 15.15 22.34
N THR A 181 -5.32 15.70 22.27
CA THR A 181 -6.02 16.28 23.42
C THR A 181 -7.40 15.66 23.61
N LYS A 182 -7.91 15.75 24.84
CA LYS A 182 -9.29 15.37 25.15
C LYS A 182 -10.24 16.19 24.30
N THR A 183 -11.18 15.51 23.64
CA THR A 183 -12.17 16.17 22.79
C THR A 183 -13.57 15.60 23.03
N LEU A 184 -14.59 16.27 22.49
CA LEU A 184 -15.98 15.83 22.58
C LEU A 184 -16.43 15.32 21.22
N LEU A 185 -16.95 14.09 21.21
CA LEU A 185 -17.64 13.53 20.08
C LEU A 185 -19.14 13.83 20.19
N GLU A 186 -19.67 14.56 19.22
CA GLU A 186 -21.10 14.79 19.06
C GLU A 186 -21.68 13.88 17.98
N LEU A 187 -22.87 13.33 18.23
CA LEU A 187 -23.62 12.54 17.26
C LEU A 187 -24.87 13.31 16.83
N SER A 188 -25.18 13.32 15.54
CA SER A 188 -26.37 13.98 14.99
C SER A 188 -27.18 13.05 14.09
N SER A 189 -28.49 13.30 14.02
CA SER A 189 -29.38 12.71 13.03
C SER A 189 -29.50 13.69 11.87
N PRO A 190 -29.09 13.31 10.63
CA PRO A 190 -29.16 14.21 9.47
C PRO A 190 -30.58 14.72 9.18
N SER A 191 -31.59 13.89 9.48
CA SER A 191 -33.00 14.22 9.28
C SER A 191 -33.60 15.03 10.44
N GLY A 192 -32.90 15.11 11.58
CA GLY A 192 -33.45 15.62 12.85
C GLY A 192 -34.52 14.72 13.48
N GLU A 193 -34.82 13.56 12.87
CA GLU A 193 -35.80 12.57 13.34
C GLU A 193 -35.09 11.31 13.87
N GLY A 194 -35.84 10.49 14.63
CA GLY A 194 -35.31 9.26 15.23
C GLY A 194 -34.47 9.49 16.49
N THR A 195 -34.13 8.39 17.17
CA THR A 195 -33.28 8.38 18.37
C THR A 195 -31.97 7.66 18.06
N ILE A 196 -30.83 8.28 18.39
CA ILE A 196 -29.52 7.66 18.22
C ILE A 196 -29.25 6.73 19.41
N HIS A 197 -29.05 5.45 19.12
CA HIS A 197 -28.58 4.44 20.07
C HIS A 197 -27.12 4.10 19.76
N TYR A 198 -26.29 3.95 20.79
CA TYR A 198 -24.87 3.65 20.61
C TYR A 198 -24.31 2.69 21.67
N SER A 199 -23.18 2.08 21.33
CA SER A 199 -22.31 1.29 22.20
C SER A 199 -20.88 1.83 22.14
N LEU A 200 -20.09 1.57 23.18
CA LEU A 200 -18.67 1.98 23.25
C LEU A 200 -17.71 0.78 23.39
N ASP A 201 -18.25 -0.43 23.34
CA ASP A 201 -17.51 -1.68 23.54
C ASP A 201 -17.42 -2.54 22.28
N GLY A 202 -17.96 -2.05 21.15
CA GLY A 202 -18.02 -2.76 19.87
C GLY A 202 -19.29 -3.58 19.65
N SER A 203 -20.20 -3.68 20.65
CA SER A 203 -21.47 -4.40 20.49
C SER A 203 -22.42 -3.72 19.49
N PHE A 204 -23.30 -4.49 18.86
CA PHE A 204 -24.30 -3.94 17.93
C PHE A 204 -25.33 -3.06 18.68
N PRO A 205 -25.59 -1.82 18.25
CA PRO A 205 -26.61 -0.98 18.89
C PRO A 205 -28.02 -1.51 18.63
N THR A 206 -28.77 -1.75 19.70
CA THR A 206 -30.18 -2.18 19.67
C THR A 206 -31.06 -1.13 20.33
N LEU A 207 -32.38 -1.36 20.34
CA LEU A 207 -33.33 -0.55 21.12
C LEU A 207 -33.02 -0.49 22.63
N GLN A 208 -32.24 -1.45 23.15
CA GLN A 208 -31.83 -1.48 24.56
C GLN A 208 -30.48 -0.79 24.82
N SER A 209 -29.75 -0.42 23.76
CA SER A 209 -28.47 0.28 23.87
C SER A 209 -28.65 1.73 24.33
N THR A 210 -27.55 2.33 24.78
CA THR A 210 -27.55 3.67 25.37
C THR A 210 -28.07 4.71 24.39
N ILE A 211 -29.03 5.53 24.83
CA ILE A 211 -29.53 6.66 24.04
C ILE A 211 -28.54 7.83 24.15
N TYR A 212 -28.11 8.34 23.00
CA TYR A 212 -27.27 9.54 22.94
C TYR A 212 -28.08 10.79 23.33
N ASN A 213 -27.67 11.45 24.41
CA ASN A 213 -28.31 12.67 24.93
C ASN A 213 -27.32 13.80 25.21
N ASN A 214 -26.02 13.51 25.28
CA ASN A 214 -24.96 14.47 25.56
C ASN A 214 -23.70 14.07 24.78
N PRO A 215 -22.84 15.02 24.39
CA PRO A 215 -21.54 14.73 23.78
C PRO A 215 -20.72 13.70 24.59
N ILE A 216 -20.03 12.82 23.89
CA ILE A 216 -19.19 11.76 24.47
C ILE A 216 -17.78 12.32 24.66
N GLU A 217 -17.27 12.28 25.89
CA GLU A 217 -15.89 12.70 26.18
C GLU A 217 -14.90 11.63 25.75
N LEU A 218 -14.03 11.96 24.79
CA LEU A 218 -12.92 11.12 24.33
C LEU A 218 -11.69 11.43 25.19
N ASN A 219 -11.44 10.60 26.20
CA ASN A 219 -10.30 10.74 27.12
C ASN A 219 -9.35 9.54 27.12
N GLU A 220 -9.70 8.49 26.38
CA GLU A 220 -8.95 7.27 26.12
C GLU A 220 -9.35 6.74 24.74
N ASN A 221 -8.65 5.70 24.26
CA ASN A 221 -9.02 5.06 23.01
C ASN A 221 -10.47 4.60 23.07
N THR A 222 -11.29 5.09 22.16
CA THR A 222 -12.73 4.85 22.17
C THR A 222 -13.13 4.29 20.82
N VAL A 223 -13.86 3.19 20.85
CA VAL A 223 -14.66 2.74 19.70
C VAL A 223 -16.10 3.12 19.94
N ILE A 224 -16.84 3.38 18.88
CA ILE A 224 -18.27 3.62 18.95
C ILE A 224 -18.95 2.90 17.79
N ARG A 225 -20.07 2.24 18.08
CA ARG A 225 -21.06 1.90 17.07
C ARG A 225 -22.33 2.67 17.39
N ALA A 226 -22.94 3.29 16.39
CA ALA A 226 -24.20 4.01 16.58
C ALA A 226 -25.16 3.77 15.42
N ARG A 227 -26.46 3.78 15.70
CA ARG A 227 -27.52 3.75 14.67
C ARG A 227 -28.72 4.57 15.09
N ILE A 228 -29.53 4.97 14.12
CA ILE A 228 -30.78 5.70 14.37
C ILE A 228 -31.94 4.71 14.35
N ILE A 229 -32.77 4.77 15.40
CA ILE A 229 -34.00 3.97 15.51
C ILE A 229 -35.17 4.94 15.75
N GLY A 230 -36.23 4.81 14.94
CA GLY A 230 -37.31 5.78 14.91
C GLY A 230 -38.60 5.26 14.31
N SER A 231 -39.18 6.06 13.42
CA SER A 231 -40.47 5.74 12.78
C SER A 231 -40.32 4.88 11.52
N LYS A 232 -39.11 4.85 10.95
CA LYS A 232 -38.70 4.02 9.82
C LYS A 232 -37.93 2.78 10.29
N LEU A 233 -37.55 1.90 9.36
CA LEU A 233 -36.68 0.77 9.69
C LEU A 233 -35.36 1.26 10.32
N PRO A 234 -34.78 0.53 11.28
CA PRO A 234 -33.50 0.89 11.85
C PRO A 234 -32.44 1.19 10.77
N GLY A 235 -31.79 2.35 10.92
CA GLY A 235 -30.76 2.80 9.99
C GLY A 235 -29.53 1.89 9.98
N PRO A 236 -28.66 2.00 8.97
CA PRO A 236 -27.35 1.36 9.02
C PRO A 236 -26.56 1.84 10.24
N GLU A 237 -25.67 0.99 10.72
CA GLU A 237 -24.74 1.37 11.77
C GLU A 237 -23.58 2.20 11.22
N LYS A 238 -23.09 3.13 12.02
CA LYS A 238 -21.82 3.82 11.80
C LYS A 238 -20.83 3.41 12.88
N THR A 239 -19.64 3.04 12.45
CA THR A 239 -18.52 2.69 13.33
C THR A 239 -17.49 3.82 13.34
N GLY A 240 -17.03 4.20 14.54
CA GLY A 240 -16.00 5.20 14.75
C GLY A 240 -14.89 4.67 15.66
N VAL A 241 -13.64 5.05 15.39
CA VAL A 241 -12.48 4.81 16.25
C VAL A 241 -11.71 6.10 16.49
N TYR A 242 -11.41 6.35 17.76
CA TYR A 242 -10.72 7.54 18.21
C TYR A 242 -9.57 7.12 19.14
N PHE A 243 -8.33 7.29 18.67
CA PHE A 243 -7.14 7.04 19.47
C PHE A 243 -6.72 8.32 20.17
N VAL A 244 -6.55 8.30 21.49
CA VAL A 244 -6.22 9.48 22.29
C VAL A 244 -4.82 9.33 22.89
N ASP A 245 -3.95 10.31 22.64
CA ASP A 245 -2.54 10.29 23.09
C ASP A 245 -1.78 9.04 22.61
N VAL A 246 -2.09 8.60 21.39
CA VAL A 246 -1.43 7.47 20.74
C VAL A 246 -0.55 7.99 19.61
N ASN A 247 0.75 7.77 19.75
CA ASN A 247 1.72 7.99 18.68
C ASN A 247 2.34 6.65 18.28
N LYS A 248 2.20 6.26 17.01
CA LYS A 248 2.69 4.99 16.46
C LYS A 248 3.41 5.24 15.14
N ASP A 249 4.61 4.67 15.03
CA ASP A 249 5.41 4.70 13.79
C ASP A 249 4.94 3.61 12.81
N LEU A 250 4.40 2.51 13.34
CA LEU A 250 3.84 1.42 12.55
C LEU A 250 2.40 1.73 12.11
N PRO A 251 1.95 1.18 10.98
CA PRO A 251 0.54 1.15 10.63
C PRO A 251 -0.32 0.56 11.77
N VAL A 252 -1.53 1.06 11.90
CA VAL A 252 -2.48 0.65 12.95
C VAL A 252 -3.67 -0.06 12.32
N VAL A 253 -3.98 -1.26 12.80
CA VAL A 253 -5.22 -1.98 12.50
C VAL A 253 -6.12 -1.85 13.72
N SER A 254 -7.30 -1.26 13.57
CA SER A 254 -8.35 -1.27 14.59
C SER A 254 -9.43 -2.26 14.19
N MET A 255 -9.67 -3.26 15.02
CA MET A 255 -10.74 -4.23 14.87
C MET A 255 -11.87 -3.88 15.84
N ILE A 256 -13.04 -3.56 15.29
CA ILE A 256 -14.26 -3.29 16.04
C ILE A 256 -15.18 -4.50 15.88
N ILE A 257 -15.41 -5.21 16.98
CA ILE A 257 -16.13 -6.49 17.01
C ILE A 257 -16.99 -6.59 18.26
N ASP A 258 -18.14 -7.27 18.17
CA ASP A 258 -18.95 -7.56 19.33
C ASP A 258 -18.15 -8.40 20.36
N PRO A 259 -18.04 -7.97 21.64
CA PRO A 259 -17.31 -8.72 22.65
C PRO A 259 -17.76 -10.18 22.80
N ASP A 260 -19.04 -10.48 22.60
CA ASP A 260 -19.55 -11.85 22.69
C ASP A 260 -18.94 -12.75 21.60
N PHE A 261 -18.66 -12.19 20.42
CA PHE A 261 -18.01 -12.92 19.33
C PHE A 261 -16.57 -13.30 19.64
N LEU A 262 -15.93 -12.67 20.61
CA LEU A 262 -14.62 -13.07 21.10
C LEU A 262 -14.74 -13.97 22.32
N TRP A 263 -15.55 -13.59 23.32
CA TRP A 263 -15.41 -14.11 24.67
C TRP A 263 -16.60 -14.92 25.17
N ASP A 264 -17.77 -14.86 24.52
CA ASP A 264 -18.95 -15.60 24.98
C ASP A 264 -18.74 -17.11 24.86
N PHE A 265 -19.26 -17.85 25.84
CA PHE A 265 -19.11 -19.29 25.88
C PHE A 265 -19.76 -19.98 24.69
N ASN A 266 -20.86 -19.48 24.11
CA ASN A 266 -21.58 -20.14 23.03
C ASN A 266 -21.10 -19.69 21.66
N VAL A 267 -20.83 -18.39 21.47
CA VAL A 267 -20.49 -17.83 20.15
C VAL A 267 -19.07 -17.30 20.04
N GLY A 268 -18.31 -17.17 21.14
CA GLY A 268 -16.98 -16.56 21.14
C GLY A 268 -15.87 -17.40 20.48
N ILE A 269 -15.08 -16.82 19.58
CA ILE A 269 -13.96 -17.53 18.93
C ILE A 269 -12.67 -17.54 19.78
N PHE A 270 -12.53 -16.72 20.82
CA PHE A 270 -11.33 -16.66 21.68
C PHE A 270 -11.47 -17.48 22.99
N VAL A 271 -12.48 -18.36 23.08
CA VAL A 271 -12.72 -19.22 24.25
C VAL A 271 -11.83 -20.48 24.22
N ASP A 272 -10.79 -20.48 25.04
CA ASP A 272 -9.74 -21.50 25.03
C ASP A 272 -10.22 -22.96 25.22
N SER A 273 -11.29 -23.20 25.97
CA SER A 273 -11.76 -24.56 26.27
C SER A 273 -12.43 -25.29 25.10
N LEU A 274 -12.78 -24.58 24.03
CA LEU A 274 -13.57 -25.10 22.91
C LEU A 274 -12.96 -24.80 21.54
N ILE A 275 -11.73 -24.28 21.51
CA ILE A 275 -11.20 -23.57 20.35
C ILE A 275 -10.98 -24.46 19.11
N GLU A 276 -10.64 -25.74 19.31
CA GLU A 276 -10.52 -26.75 18.24
C GLU A 276 -11.86 -27.05 17.55
N LEU A 277 -12.99 -26.89 18.27
CA LEU A 277 -14.34 -27.05 17.70
C LEU A 277 -14.79 -25.80 16.92
N ARG A 278 -14.04 -24.70 17.02
CA ARG A 278 -14.42 -23.36 16.54
C ARG A 278 -13.52 -22.83 15.42
N LYS A 279 -12.61 -23.66 14.92
CA LYS A 279 -11.60 -23.28 13.92
C LYS A 279 -12.21 -22.70 12.64
N ASP A 280 -13.42 -23.11 12.28
CA ASP A 280 -14.11 -22.71 11.05
C ASP A 280 -15.15 -21.59 11.28
N TRP A 281 -15.31 -21.13 12.52
CA TRP A 281 -16.28 -20.10 12.88
C TRP A 281 -15.84 -18.73 12.36
N GLU A 282 -16.77 -18.03 11.73
CA GLU A 282 -16.59 -16.67 11.23
C GLU A 282 -17.40 -15.69 12.07
N ARG A 283 -16.80 -14.54 12.38
CA ARG A 283 -17.43 -13.50 13.17
C ARG A 283 -17.30 -12.17 12.47
N PHE A 284 -18.43 -11.49 12.31
CA PHE A 284 -18.46 -10.17 11.73
C PHE A 284 -17.68 -9.18 12.59
N SER A 285 -16.94 -8.30 11.93
CA SER A 285 -16.22 -7.17 12.51
C SER A 285 -16.07 -6.06 11.47
N ASN A 286 -15.71 -4.87 11.92
CA ASN A 286 -15.25 -3.79 11.08
C ASN A 286 -13.76 -3.58 11.34
N ILE A 287 -12.95 -3.49 10.28
CA ILE A 287 -11.52 -3.19 10.37
C ILE A 287 -11.24 -1.84 9.75
N LYS A 288 -10.55 -0.99 10.53
CA LYS A 288 -9.97 0.27 10.07
C LYS A 288 -8.45 0.17 10.05
N TYR A 289 -7.83 0.44 8.91
CA TYR A 289 -6.37 0.42 8.74
C TYR A 289 -5.85 1.84 8.55
N PHE A 290 -4.86 2.23 9.33
CA PHE A 290 -4.25 3.55 9.30
C PHE A 290 -2.78 3.46 8.92
N VAL A 291 -2.35 4.32 7.99
CA VAL A 291 -0.95 4.50 7.59
C VAL A 291 -0.60 5.96 7.81
N ASN A 292 0.53 6.23 8.48
CA ASN A 292 0.92 7.61 8.84
C ASN A 292 -0.19 8.40 9.56
N LYS A 293 -1.01 7.71 10.37
CA LYS A 293 -2.18 8.23 11.10
C LYS A 293 -3.38 8.62 10.24
N GLU A 294 -3.33 8.41 8.93
CA GLU A 294 -4.44 8.61 8.01
C GLU A 294 -5.19 7.30 7.78
N LEU A 295 -6.52 7.37 7.68
CA LEU A 295 -7.37 6.21 7.39
C LEU A 295 -7.19 5.78 5.93
N ALA A 296 -6.71 4.56 5.73
CA ALA A 296 -6.46 3.98 4.40
C ALA A 296 -7.54 2.97 3.99
N ILE A 297 -8.03 2.16 4.94
CA ILE A 297 -9.07 1.14 4.69
C ILE A 297 -10.11 1.23 5.80
N ASP A 298 -11.38 1.21 5.43
CA ASP A 298 -12.52 0.97 6.32
C ASP A 298 -13.37 -0.13 5.67
N ALA A 299 -13.37 -1.32 6.27
CA ALA A 299 -13.98 -2.49 5.67
C ALA A 299 -14.76 -3.29 6.71
N ASP A 300 -15.98 -3.66 6.36
CA ASP A 300 -16.74 -4.69 7.05
C ASP A 300 -16.28 -6.06 6.57
N ASN A 301 -16.08 -6.98 7.52
CA ASN A 301 -15.42 -8.24 7.25
C ASN A 301 -15.77 -9.32 8.27
N ASP A 302 -15.72 -10.57 7.83
CA ASP A 302 -15.66 -11.71 8.74
C ASP A 302 -14.23 -11.99 9.18
N ILE A 303 -14.06 -12.43 10.43
CA ILE A 303 -12.80 -12.96 10.94
C ILE A 303 -12.94 -14.41 11.37
N ARG A 304 -11.87 -15.18 11.16
CA ARG A 304 -11.75 -16.57 11.59
C ARG A 304 -10.39 -16.80 12.23
N LEU A 305 -10.30 -17.67 13.23
CA LEU A 305 -8.99 -18.09 13.76
C LEU A 305 -8.13 -18.72 12.65
N PHE A 306 -6.86 -18.39 12.63
CA PHE A 306 -5.94 -18.87 11.59
C PHE A 306 -4.68 -19.50 12.16
N GLY A 307 -4.36 -20.70 11.70
CA GLY A 307 -3.15 -21.44 12.06
C GLY A 307 -3.24 -22.12 13.42
N ASN A 308 -2.47 -23.20 13.60
CA ASN A 308 -2.56 -24.06 14.79
C ASN A 308 -2.18 -23.34 16.10
N THR A 309 -1.29 -22.35 16.05
CA THR A 309 -0.87 -21.61 17.25
C THR A 309 -1.92 -20.62 17.74
N ALA A 310 -2.91 -20.23 16.92
CA ALA A 310 -4.06 -19.47 17.39
C ALA A 310 -4.85 -20.22 18.48
N PHE A 311 -4.73 -21.54 18.53
CA PHE A 311 -5.38 -22.40 19.53
C PHE A 311 -4.60 -22.52 20.84
N THR A 312 -3.31 -22.17 20.85
CA THR A 312 -2.45 -22.33 22.03
C THR A 312 -1.96 -21.01 22.61
N LEU A 313 -1.92 -19.94 21.81
CA LEU A 313 -1.41 -18.63 22.23
C LEU A 313 -2.55 -17.71 22.69
N PRO A 314 -2.28 -16.83 23.68
CA PRO A 314 -3.24 -15.83 24.12
C PRO A 314 -3.37 -14.68 23.10
N GLN A 315 -2.33 -14.40 22.30
CA GLN A 315 -2.40 -13.52 21.13
C GLN A 315 -2.73 -14.38 19.90
N LYS A 316 -4.01 -14.43 19.54
CA LYS A 316 -4.52 -15.33 18.49
C LYS A 316 -4.37 -14.70 17.10
N SER A 317 -3.91 -15.50 16.13
CA SER A 317 -3.88 -15.10 14.73
C SER A 317 -5.25 -15.26 14.11
N VAL A 318 -5.62 -14.37 13.19
CA VAL A 318 -6.91 -14.39 12.49
C VAL A 318 -6.75 -14.17 10.99
N ALA A 319 -7.58 -14.83 10.20
CA ALA A 319 -7.82 -14.50 8.81
C ALA A 319 -8.99 -13.52 8.72
N ILE A 320 -8.89 -12.59 7.79
CA ILE A 320 -9.87 -11.55 7.48
C ILE A 320 -10.47 -11.87 6.11
N PHE A 321 -11.79 -11.81 6.01
CA PHE A 321 -12.57 -11.97 4.79
C PHE A 321 -13.46 -10.73 4.61
N PRO A 322 -12.98 -9.71 3.89
CA PRO A 322 -13.76 -8.51 3.60
C PRO A 322 -15.05 -8.85 2.84
N GLU A 323 -16.16 -8.19 3.19
CA GLU A 323 -17.42 -8.33 2.42
C GLU A 323 -17.22 -7.88 0.97
N GLU A 324 -16.55 -6.73 0.81
CA GLU A 324 -16.09 -6.19 -0.46
C GLU A 324 -14.58 -6.29 -0.54
N LYS A 325 -14.03 -6.55 -1.73
CA LYS A 325 -12.57 -6.64 -1.90
C LYS A 325 -11.90 -5.35 -1.44
N ILE A 326 -10.77 -5.48 -0.75
CA ILE A 326 -9.93 -4.34 -0.40
C ILE A 326 -9.14 -3.94 -1.65
N GLU A 327 -9.22 -2.68 -2.05
CA GLU A 327 -8.46 -2.07 -3.16
C GLU A 327 -7.45 -1.05 -2.60
N TYR A 328 -6.37 -1.55 -2.00
CA TYR A 328 -5.31 -0.73 -1.41
C TYR A 328 -3.96 -1.47 -1.42
N PRO A 329 -2.85 -0.82 -1.81
CA PRO A 329 -1.52 -1.44 -1.83
C PRO A 329 -0.94 -1.56 -0.40
N ILE A 330 -1.35 -2.59 0.34
CA ILE A 330 -0.92 -2.83 1.73
C ILE A 330 0.59 -3.13 1.83
N PHE A 331 1.15 -3.80 0.82
CA PHE A 331 2.53 -4.28 0.83
C PHE A 331 3.40 -3.46 -0.12
N ASN A 332 4.39 -2.76 0.44
CA ASN A 332 5.37 -2.04 -0.36
C ASN A 332 6.13 -2.99 -1.31
N ASN A 333 6.31 -2.58 -2.56
CA ASN A 333 7.01 -3.33 -3.63
C ASN A 333 6.28 -4.55 -4.20
N ASN A 334 4.97 -4.67 -4.02
CA ASN A 334 4.17 -5.69 -4.70
C ASN A 334 3.18 -5.02 -5.69
N ALA A 335 2.99 -5.62 -6.86
CA ALA A 335 2.07 -5.10 -7.89
C ALA A 335 0.58 -5.34 -7.54
N VAL A 336 0.31 -6.14 -6.51
CA VAL A 336 -1.04 -6.49 -6.07
C VAL A 336 -1.60 -5.45 -5.11
N ALA A 337 -2.73 -4.84 -5.48
CA ALA A 337 -3.50 -3.92 -4.65
C ALA A 337 -4.91 -4.44 -4.32
N GLU A 338 -5.26 -5.67 -4.73
CA GLU A 338 -6.58 -6.27 -4.50
C GLU A 338 -6.51 -7.46 -3.55
N PHE A 339 -7.32 -7.46 -2.49
CA PHE A 339 -7.34 -8.55 -1.51
C PHE A 339 -8.76 -8.97 -1.13
N LYS A 340 -9.05 -10.28 -1.29
CA LYS A 340 -10.25 -10.96 -0.77
C LYS A 340 -10.02 -11.71 0.54
N SER A 341 -8.76 -11.88 0.91
CA SER A 341 -8.42 -12.36 2.24
C SER A 341 -7.04 -11.88 2.67
N LEU A 342 -6.90 -11.64 3.97
CA LEU A 342 -5.65 -11.26 4.61
C LEU A 342 -5.49 -12.06 5.90
N ILE A 343 -4.28 -12.10 6.45
CA ILE A 343 -4.00 -12.72 7.75
C ILE A 343 -3.37 -11.68 8.66
N LEU A 344 -3.92 -11.52 9.87
CA LEU A 344 -3.22 -10.90 10.99
C LEU A 344 -2.54 -12.00 11.80
N ARG A 345 -1.24 -12.17 11.61
CA ARG A 345 -0.45 -13.23 12.25
C ARG A 345 0.30 -12.71 13.48
N SER A 346 0.17 -13.41 14.60
CA SER A 346 0.83 -13.12 15.89
C SER A 346 2.27 -13.68 15.98
N SER A 347 2.91 -13.98 14.85
CA SER A 347 4.25 -14.59 14.75
C SER A 347 4.39 -16.01 15.31
N SER A 348 3.32 -16.63 15.81
CA SER A 348 3.24 -18.08 16.04
C SER A 348 4.40 -18.62 16.89
N ASP A 349 5.21 -19.58 16.45
CA ASP A 349 6.31 -20.14 17.25
C ASP A 349 7.46 -19.14 17.49
N ASP A 350 7.49 -18.03 16.74
CA ASP A 350 8.39 -16.89 16.96
C ASP A 350 7.80 -15.81 17.89
N TRP A 351 6.56 -15.96 18.36
CA TRP A 351 5.82 -14.97 19.16
C TRP A 351 6.57 -14.52 20.43
N ALA A 352 7.17 -15.46 21.17
CA ALA A 352 7.93 -15.15 22.37
C ALA A 352 9.40 -14.76 22.09
N SER A 353 9.77 -14.61 20.82
CA SER A 353 11.17 -14.52 20.38
C SER A 353 11.49 -13.24 19.64
N THR A 354 11.35 -13.18 18.30
CA THR A 354 11.75 -12.01 17.51
C THR A 354 10.60 -11.22 16.92
N MET A 355 9.41 -11.82 16.81
CA MET A 355 8.20 -11.27 16.17
C MET A 355 8.26 -11.10 14.65
N PHE A 356 9.41 -11.26 14.00
CA PHE A 356 9.54 -11.04 12.55
C PHE A 356 10.27 -12.16 11.81
N ARG A 357 10.59 -13.30 12.44
CA ARG A 357 11.46 -14.32 11.82
C ARG A 357 10.91 -14.86 10.49
N ASP A 358 9.63 -15.25 10.48
CA ASP A 358 8.98 -15.72 9.25
C ASP A 358 8.89 -14.61 8.21
N GLY A 359 8.53 -13.39 8.63
CA GLY A 359 8.57 -12.19 7.77
C GLY A 359 9.93 -11.97 7.14
N PHE A 360 11.01 -12.10 7.92
CA PHE A 360 12.38 -12.01 7.46
C PHE A 360 12.73 -13.05 6.40
N VAL A 361 12.39 -14.32 6.61
CA VAL A 361 12.67 -15.38 5.61
C VAL A 361 11.90 -15.09 4.32
N GLN A 362 10.65 -14.65 4.44
CA GLN A 362 9.76 -14.36 3.32
C GLN A 362 10.24 -13.15 2.51
N THR A 363 10.65 -12.06 3.18
CA THR A 363 11.31 -10.92 2.53
C THR A 363 12.63 -11.34 1.88
N LEU A 364 13.43 -12.21 2.53
CA LEU A 364 14.71 -12.65 1.99
C LEU A 364 14.56 -13.42 0.68
N ILE A 365 13.59 -14.34 0.61
CA ILE A 365 13.34 -15.12 -0.60
C ILE A 365 12.68 -14.28 -1.70
N GLY A 366 11.71 -13.42 -1.37
CA GLY A 366 11.04 -12.55 -2.36
C GLY A 366 11.99 -11.59 -3.07
N LEU A 367 13.06 -11.16 -2.39
CA LEU A 367 14.09 -10.29 -2.98
C LEU A 367 15.14 -11.03 -3.82
N LYS A 368 15.23 -12.37 -3.74
CA LYS A 368 16.44 -13.10 -4.16
C LYS A 368 16.20 -14.44 -4.88
N LEU A 369 15.00 -15.00 -4.81
CA LEU A 369 14.67 -16.31 -5.35
C LEU A 369 13.42 -16.24 -6.22
N PRO A 370 13.36 -17.03 -7.31
CA PRO A 370 12.19 -17.12 -8.18
C PRO A 370 11.16 -18.12 -7.61
N ILE A 371 10.73 -17.91 -6.36
CA ILE A 371 9.69 -18.72 -5.71
C ILE A 371 8.61 -17.83 -5.12
N ASP A 372 7.37 -18.33 -5.08
CA ASP A 372 6.26 -17.66 -4.41
C ASP A 372 6.61 -17.40 -2.94
N HIS A 373 6.26 -16.20 -2.47
CA HIS A 373 6.49 -15.75 -1.11
C HIS A 373 5.27 -14.96 -0.60
N GLN A 374 5.07 -14.97 0.72
CA GLN A 374 4.01 -14.20 1.36
C GLN A 374 4.54 -12.83 1.74
N ALA A 375 3.94 -11.76 1.20
CA ALA A 375 4.28 -10.41 1.59
C ALA A 375 4.10 -10.19 3.12
N TYR A 376 4.89 -9.26 3.66
CA TYR A 376 5.03 -8.99 5.08
C TYR A 376 4.89 -7.49 5.36
N GLN A 377 3.91 -7.12 6.19
CA GLN A 377 3.75 -5.75 6.70
C GLN A 377 3.51 -5.80 8.22
N PRO A 378 4.43 -5.31 9.07
CA PRO A 378 4.17 -5.20 10.51
C PRO A 378 3.15 -4.09 10.78
N ALA A 379 2.25 -4.34 11.72
CA ALA A 379 1.24 -3.39 12.16
C ALA A 379 0.92 -3.58 13.65
N VAL A 380 0.33 -2.56 14.27
CA VAL A 380 -0.20 -2.64 15.63
C VAL A 380 -1.69 -2.95 15.57
N LEU A 381 -2.14 -3.99 16.28
CA LEU A 381 -3.55 -4.29 16.41
C LEU A 381 -4.13 -3.65 17.67
N TYR A 382 -5.28 -3.00 17.50
CA TYR A 382 -6.22 -2.66 18.58
C TYR A 382 -7.50 -3.45 18.39
N ILE A 383 -8.08 -3.97 19.48
CA ILE A 383 -9.40 -4.62 19.47
C ILE A 383 -10.30 -3.82 20.39
N ASN A 384 -11.37 -3.24 19.84
CA ASN A 384 -12.31 -2.36 20.57
C ASN A 384 -11.60 -1.26 21.37
N GLY A 385 -10.56 -0.64 20.79
CA GLY A 385 -9.76 0.42 21.42
C GLY A 385 -8.62 -0.06 22.33
N GLU A 386 -8.60 -1.35 22.68
CA GLU A 386 -7.57 -1.94 23.54
C GLU A 386 -6.35 -2.39 22.75
N TYR A 387 -5.16 -2.03 23.23
CA TYR A 387 -3.90 -2.43 22.61
C TYR A 387 -3.69 -3.94 22.67
N PHE A 388 -3.50 -4.56 21.50
CA PHE A 388 -3.32 -6.01 21.35
C PHE A 388 -1.94 -6.42 20.84
N GLY A 389 -1.05 -5.45 20.57
CA GLY A 389 0.35 -5.72 20.21
C GLY A 389 0.62 -5.76 18.71
N ILE A 390 1.90 -5.99 18.40
CA ILE A 390 2.39 -6.18 17.03
C ILE A 390 1.80 -7.46 16.40
N PHE A 391 1.28 -7.31 15.18
CA PHE A 391 0.89 -8.38 14.26
C PHE A 391 1.60 -8.19 12.92
N ASN A 392 1.70 -9.28 12.16
CA ASN A 392 2.17 -9.26 10.79
C ASN A 392 0.94 -9.41 9.88
N ILE A 393 0.64 -8.39 9.08
CA ILE A 393 -0.32 -8.52 7.99
C ILE A 393 0.36 -9.36 6.91
N ARG A 394 -0.27 -10.46 6.49
CA ARG A 394 0.23 -11.40 5.48
C ARG A 394 -0.82 -11.70 4.43
N GLU A 395 -0.38 -12.04 3.24
CA GLU A 395 -1.21 -12.67 2.22
C GLU A 395 -1.58 -14.10 2.63
N LYS A 396 -2.75 -14.57 2.19
CA LYS A 396 -3.18 -15.96 2.38
C LYS A 396 -2.96 -16.75 1.10
N TYR A 397 -2.21 -17.85 1.15
CA TYR A 397 -2.11 -18.77 0.01
C TYR A 397 -3.41 -19.55 -0.19
N ASN A 398 -4.15 -19.13 -1.20
CA ASN A 398 -5.38 -19.73 -1.72
C ASN A 398 -5.46 -19.47 -3.24
N GLU A 399 -6.58 -19.82 -3.87
CA GLU A 399 -6.85 -19.59 -5.28
C GLU A 399 -6.80 -18.10 -5.68
N ASP A 400 -7.23 -17.20 -4.79
CA ASP A 400 -7.18 -15.77 -5.05
C ASP A 400 -5.75 -15.25 -5.14
N TYR A 401 -4.84 -15.76 -4.28
CA TYR A 401 -3.40 -15.43 -4.37
C TYR A 401 -2.86 -15.75 -5.77
N LEU A 402 -3.15 -16.94 -6.30
CA LEU A 402 -2.68 -17.32 -7.63
C LEU A 402 -3.32 -16.47 -8.74
N LYS A 403 -4.59 -16.11 -8.59
CA LYS A 403 -5.24 -15.18 -9.52
C LYS A 403 -4.55 -13.82 -9.56
N TYR A 404 -4.24 -13.24 -8.40
CA TYR A 404 -3.69 -11.90 -8.32
C TYR A 404 -2.19 -11.84 -8.67
N HIS A 405 -1.43 -12.91 -8.42
CA HIS A 405 0.01 -12.96 -8.71
C HIS A 405 0.36 -13.56 -10.07
N HIS A 406 -0.44 -14.51 -10.56
CA HIS A 406 -0.15 -15.26 -11.79
C HIS A 406 -1.22 -15.09 -12.88
N GLY A 407 -2.36 -14.45 -12.58
CA GLY A 407 -3.43 -14.25 -13.55
C GLY A 407 -4.25 -15.50 -13.87
N ILE A 408 -4.14 -16.55 -13.05
CA ILE A 408 -4.73 -17.88 -13.31
C ILE A 408 -6.01 -18.05 -12.47
N ASN A 409 -7.10 -18.50 -13.08
CA ASN A 409 -8.37 -18.69 -12.36
C ASN A 409 -8.40 -20.01 -11.57
N LYS A 410 -9.27 -20.07 -10.57
CA LYS A 410 -9.38 -21.22 -9.65
C LYS A 410 -9.73 -22.56 -10.34
N ASP A 411 -10.36 -22.51 -11.50
CA ASP A 411 -10.75 -23.65 -12.31
C ASP A 411 -9.64 -24.14 -13.26
N GLU A 412 -8.55 -23.37 -13.38
CA GLU A 412 -7.39 -23.62 -14.24
C GLU A 412 -6.17 -24.15 -13.45
N ILE A 413 -6.34 -24.47 -12.16
CA ILE A 413 -5.27 -24.91 -11.27
C ILE A 413 -5.55 -26.28 -10.64
N ASP A 414 -4.47 -27.03 -10.39
CA ASP A 414 -4.43 -28.07 -9.37
C ASP A 414 -3.65 -27.51 -8.17
N MET A 415 -4.32 -27.32 -7.03
CA MET A 415 -3.70 -26.79 -5.81
C MET A 415 -3.89 -27.78 -4.66
N LEU A 416 -2.78 -28.19 -4.04
CA LEU A 416 -2.72 -29.27 -3.08
C LEU A 416 -2.05 -28.82 -1.79
N GLU A 417 -2.58 -29.30 -0.66
CA GLU A 417 -1.84 -29.37 0.60
C GLU A 417 -1.27 -30.78 0.77
N LEU A 418 0.04 -30.88 1.01
CA LEU A 418 0.72 -32.16 1.13
C LEU A 418 0.85 -32.57 2.59
N ASN A 419 0.37 -33.78 2.89
CA ASN A 419 0.36 -34.38 4.22
C ASN A 419 1.38 -35.52 4.29
N TYR A 420 1.90 -35.78 5.50
CA TYR A 420 2.88 -36.84 5.77
C TYR A 420 4.03 -36.82 4.76
N TRP A 421 4.84 -35.74 4.72
CA TRP A 421 5.99 -35.63 3.79
C TRP A 421 5.64 -35.76 2.29
N GLY A 422 4.38 -35.62 1.90
CA GLY A 422 3.93 -35.76 0.51
C GLY A 422 3.38 -37.15 0.14
N TYR A 423 3.18 -38.06 1.08
CA TYR A 423 2.56 -39.36 0.76
C TYR A 423 1.05 -39.26 0.47
N THR A 424 0.37 -38.23 1.00
CA THR A 424 -1.05 -38.00 0.77
C THR A 424 -1.37 -36.53 0.58
N THR A 425 -2.45 -36.23 -0.13
CA THR A 425 -2.88 -34.89 -0.54
C THR A 425 -4.22 -34.52 0.08
N THR A 426 -4.40 -33.23 0.37
CA THR A 426 -5.70 -32.59 0.46
C THR A 426 -5.85 -31.71 -0.78
N VAL A 427 -6.88 -31.98 -1.60
CA VAL A 427 -7.17 -31.17 -2.78
C VAL A 427 -7.84 -29.87 -2.34
N LEU A 428 -7.17 -28.73 -2.59
CA LEU A 428 -7.72 -27.40 -2.36
C LEU A 428 -8.46 -26.88 -3.61
N ALA A 429 -7.94 -27.19 -4.80
CA ALA A 429 -8.58 -26.97 -6.09
C ALA A 429 -8.07 -28.00 -7.13
N GLY A 430 -8.86 -28.33 -8.15
CA GLY A 430 -8.45 -29.23 -9.24
C GLY A 430 -8.38 -30.72 -8.85
N SER A 431 -7.32 -31.41 -9.29
CA SER A 431 -7.06 -32.84 -9.07
C SER A 431 -5.65 -33.11 -8.53
N ASP A 432 -5.45 -34.25 -7.84
CA ASP A 432 -4.15 -34.75 -7.41
C ASP A 432 -3.59 -35.89 -8.29
N ASP A 433 -4.27 -36.25 -9.38
CA ASP A 433 -3.88 -37.36 -10.27
C ASP A 433 -2.43 -37.20 -10.78
N THR A 434 -2.07 -36.01 -11.28
CA THR A 434 -0.73 -35.75 -11.83
C THR A 434 0.36 -35.83 -10.76
N TYR A 435 0.03 -35.49 -9.51
CA TYR A 435 0.96 -35.59 -8.39
C TYR A 435 1.28 -37.05 -8.07
N TYR A 436 0.26 -37.92 -8.08
CA TYR A 436 0.48 -39.35 -7.89
C TYR A 436 1.16 -40.03 -9.09
N ASP A 437 0.95 -39.52 -10.31
CA ASP A 437 1.70 -39.94 -11.50
C ASP A 437 3.20 -39.63 -11.37
N LEU A 438 3.57 -38.45 -10.84
CA LEU A 438 4.96 -38.11 -10.51
C LEU A 438 5.58 -39.11 -9.53
N LEU A 439 4.91 -39.37 -8.41
CA LEU A 439 5.41 -40.32 -7.40
C LEU A 439 5.56 -41.74 -7.98
N SER A 440 4.61 -42.16 -8.79
CA SER A 440 4.65 -43.44 -9.49
C SER A 440 5.81 -43.50 -10.51
N PHE A 441 6.02 -42.42 -11.26
CA PHE A 441 7.10 -42.29 -12.23
C PHE A 441 8.47 -42.40 -11.57
N LEU A 442 8.70 -41.65 -10.49
CA LEU A 442 9.95 -41.68 -9.72
C LEU A 442 10.24 -43.08 -9.14
N ASN A 443 9.22 -43.77 -8.64
CA ASN A 443 9.37 -45.08 -8.01
C ASN A 443 9.54 -46.25 -9.01
N SER A 444 9.05 -46.09 -10.25
CA SER A 444 9.04 -47.17 -11.25
C SER A 444 10.11 -47.03 -12.34
N SER A 445 10.75 -45.86 -12.45
CA SER A 445 11.69 -45.54 -13.51
C SER A 445 13.15 -45.55 -13.03
N ASN A 446 14.10 -45.67 -13.95
CA ASN A 446 15.52 -45.53 -13.63
C ASN A 446 15.96 -44.06 -13.74
N ILE A 447 15.76 -43.28 -12.68
CA ILE A 447 16.00 -41.83 -12.65
C ILE A 447 17.48 -41.45 -12.82
N SER A 448 18.40 -42.39 -12.57
CA SER A 448 19.84 -42.19 -12.83
C SER A 448 20.22 -41.98 -14.31
N ASP A 449 19.33 -42.29 -15.26
CA ASP A 449 19.52 -42.04 -16.69
C ASP A 449 19.02 -40.63 -17.06
N ASP A 450 19.88 -39.76 -17.60
CA ASP A 450 19.54 -38.38 -17.97
C ASP A 450 18.33 -38.27 -18.92
N SER A 451 18.17 -39.23 -19.84
CA SER A 451 17.04 -39.23 -20.77
C SER A 451 15.71 -39.54 -20.11
N VAL A 452 15.74 -40.31 -19.02
CA VAL A 452 14.58 -40.59 -18.17
C VAL A 452 14.34 -39.42 -17.22
N PHE A 453 15.41 -38.90 -16.61
CA PHE A 453 15.35 -37.74 -15.72
C PHE A 453 14.68 -36.52 -16.36
N ASN A 454 14.94 -36.27 -17.66
CA ASN A 454 14.33 -35.15 -18.37
C ASN A 454 12.79 -35.21 -18.46
N GLN A 455 12.15 -36.35 -18.20
CA GLN A 455 10.69 -36.45 -18.12
C GLN A 455 10.13 -35.95 -16.77
N VAL A 456 10.97 -35.74 -15.75
CA VAL A 456 10.55 -35.15 -14.47
C VAL A 456 9.99 -33.74 -14.67
N TYR A 457 10.52 -32.98 -15.65
CA TYR A 457 10.07 -31.63 -15.99
C TYR A 457 8.60 -31.57 -16.46
N ASP A 458 8.04 -32.68 -16.94
CA ASP A 458 6.62 -32.74 -17.35
C ASP A 458 5.67 -32.74 -16.13
N TYR A 459 6.20 -32.99 -14.93
CA TYR A 459 5.42 -33.11 -13.69
C TYR A 459 5.85 -32.12 -12.60
N LEU A 460 7.09 -31.64 -12.63
CA LEU A 460 7.72 -30.86 -11.58
C LEU A 460 8.48 -29.67 -12.18
N ASP A 461 8.20 -28.47 -11.69
CA ASP A 461 9.10 -27.34 -11.89
C ASP A 461 10.32 -27.55 -10.98
N ILE A 462 11.35 -28.19 -11.55
CA ILE A 462 12.51 -28.62 -10.78
C ILE A 462 13.31 -27.43 -10.25
N ASP A 463 13.34 -26.30 -10.97
CA ASP A 463 14.08 -25.11 -10.54
C ASP A 463 13.39 -24.50 -9.32
N ASN A 464 12.06 -24.31 -9.37
CA ASN A 464 11.27 -23.86 -8.23
C ASN A 464 11.44 -24.79 -7.01
N TYR A 465 11.30 -26.11 -7.22
CA TYR A 465 11.44 -27.10 -6.15
C TYR A 465 12.86 -27.12 -5.56
N THR A 466 13.90 -26.97 -6.38
CA THR A 466 15.29 -26.92 -5.91
C THR A 466 15.52 -25.70 -5.03
N HIS A 467 15.04 -24.52 -5.44
CA HIS A 467 15.11 -23.31 -4.62
C HIS A 467 14.32 -23.43 -3.31
N TYR A 468 13.15 -24.05 -3.35
CA TYR A 468 12.35 -24.37 -2.16
C TYR A 468 13.12 -25.24 -1.17
N ILE A 469 13.67 -26.38 -1.63
CA ILE A 469 14.41 -27.32 -0.77
C ILE A 469 15.70 -26.70 -0.24
N ILE A 470 16.46 -25.97 -1.06
CA ILE A 470 17.66 -25.25 -0.59
C ILE A 470 17.29 -24.24 0.49
N THR A 471 16.14 -23.56 0.37
CA THR A 471 15.65 -22.62 1.38
C THR A 471 15.30 -23.32 2.68
N GLU A 472 14.47 -24.37 2.65
CA GLU A 472 14.12 -25.19 3.83
C GLU A 472 15.38 -25.66 4.56
N ILE A 473 16.33 -26.21 3.80
CA ILE A 473 17.61 -26.66 4.31
C ILE A 473 18.39 -25.49 4.89
N TYR A 474 18.66 -24.42 4.15
CA TYR A 474 19.52 -23.34 4.63
C TYR A 474 18.96 -22.68 5.89
N VAL A 475 17.69 -22.25 5.83
CA VAL A 475 16.94 -21.64 6.94
C VAL A 475 16.90 -22.59 8.14
N GLY A 476 16.98 -23.90 7.89
CA GLY A 476 16.96 -24.88 8.94
C GLY A 476 15.58 -25.03 9.55
N ASN A 477 14.55 -24.87 8.73
CA ASN A 477 13.17 -24.92 9.14
C ASN A 477 12.79 -26.35 9.50
N ILE A 478 12.41 -26.57 10.77
CA ILE A 478 11.99 -27.89 11.25
C ILE A 478 10.49 -28.14 11.06
N SER A 479 9.77 -27.18 10.47
CA SER A 479 8.37 -27.33 10.09
C SER A 479 8.20 -28.08 8.77
N TYR A 480 9.25 -28.25 7.94
CA TYR A 480 9.22 -28.89 6.60
C TYR A 480 8.41 -30.20 6.46
N LYS A 481 8.17 -30.93 7.56
CA LYS A 481 7.38 -32.17 7.60
C LYS A 481 5.84 -31.98 7.55
N HIS A 482 5.37 -30.75 7.68
CA HIS A 482 3.98 -30.27 7.63
C HIS A 482 3.98 -28.88 6.98
N ASN A 483 2.81 -28.30 6.66
CA ASN A 483 2.72 -26.97 6.03
C ASN A 483 3.38 -26.91 4.64
N ILE A 484 3.04 -27.88 3.80
CA ILE A 484 3.53 -27.92 2.42
C ILE A 484 2.33 -27.69 1.52
N LYS A 485 2.42 -26.70 0.63
CA LYS A 485 1.45 -26.47 -0.43
C LYS A 485 2.15 -26.45 -1.77
N THR A 486 1.50 -27.04 -2.76
CA THR A 486 1.98 -27.04 -4.14
C THR A 486 0.85 -26.72 -5.09
N TRP A 487 1.17 -26.16 -6.24
CA TRP A 487 0.20 -25.85 -7.27
C TRP A 487 0.79 -26.05 -8.67
N ARG A 488 -0.08 -26.24 -9.66
CA ARG A 488 0.25 -26.14 -11.09
C ARG A 488 -0.93 -25.57 -11.85
N GLU A 489 -0.67 -25.00 -13.01
CA GLU A 489 -1.69 -24.72 -14.00
C GLU A 489 -2.06 -26.04 -14.71
N ASN A 490 -3.35 -26.37 -14.80
CA ASN A 490 -3.82 -27.65 -15.34
C ASN A 490 -4.24 -27.56 -16.83
N THR A 491 -4.25 -26.34 -17.39
CA THR A 491 -4.55 -26.05 -18.81
C THR A 491 -3.32 -26.21 -19.70
N PHE A 492 -2.13 -25.99 -19.14
CA PHE A 492 -0.83 -26.26 -19.75
C PHE A 492 -0.18 -27.46 -19.06
N ASN A 493 0.66 -28.21 -19.76
CA ASN A 493 1.36 -29.35 -19.15
C ASN A 493 2.55 -28.88 -18.28
N ASP A 494 2.26 -27.96 -17.37
CA ASP A 494 3.22 -27.35 -16.45
C ASP A 494 3.40 -28.23 -15.21
N GLY A 495 4.62 -28.27 -14.70
CA GLY A 495 4.97 -29.01 -13.50
C GLY A 495 4.53 -28.31 -12.20
N PHE A 496 4.40 -29.09 -11.13
CA PHE A 496 4.10 -28.58 -9.79
C PHE A 496 5.18 -27.64 -9.26
N LYS A 497 4.75 -26.56 -8.60
CA LYS A 497 5.55 -25.53 -7.92
C LYS A 497 5.23 -25.51 -6.43
N TRP A 498 6.21 -25.30 -5.57
CA TRP A 498 6.07 -25.27 -4.12
C TRP A 498 5.94 -23.84 -3.61
N LEU A 499 4.97 -23.65 -2.72
CA LEU A 499 4.74 -22.40 -2.02
C LEU A 499 5.51 -22.44 -0.69
N PHE A 500 6.43 -21.50 -0.48
CA PHE A 500 7.19 -21.43 0.77
C PHE A 500 6.42 -20.63 1.83
N PHE A 501 6.14 -21.23 2.99
CA PHE A 501 5.50 -20.57 4.13
C PHE A 501 5.88 -21.21 5.47
N ASP A 502 5.60 -20.49 6.56
CA ASP A 502 5.75 -20.97 7.94
C ASP A 502 7.19 -21.30 8.36
N ALA A 503 8.07 -20.29 8.31
CA ALA A 503 9.49 -20.39 8.65
C ALA A 503 9.81 -19.87 10.06
N ASP A 504 8.82 -19.74 10.94
CA ASP A 504 8.97 -19.29 12.33
C ASP A 504 9.82 -20.26 13.18
N ARG A 505 9.98 -21.53 12.75
CA ARG A 505 10.93 -22.50 13.33
C ARG A 505 12.30 -22.56 12.66
N GLY A 506 12.60 -21.63 11.75
CA GLY A 506 13.91 -21.45 11.14
C GLY A 506 14.93 -20.73 12.03
N TYR A 507 16.19 -20.62 11.61
CA TYR A 507 17.25 -19.82 12.27
C TYR A 507 17.52 -20.14 13.76
N LEU A 508 17.02 -21.27 14.28
CA LEU A 508 17.17 -21.65 15.70
C LEU A 508 18.50 -22.38 15.99
N ASN A 509 18.92 -23.28 15.10
CA ASN A 509 20.10 -24.13 15.31
C ASN A 509 20.87 -24.31 14.00
N SER A 510 22.04 -23.69 13.91
CA SER A 510 22.91 -23.74 12.72
C SER A 510 23.42 -25.14 12.39
N SER A 511 23.35 -26.09 13.33
CA SER A 511 23.84 -27.46 13.19
C SER A 511 22.73 -28.49 13.01
N ASN A 512 21.48 -28.07 12.76
CA ASN A 512 20.35 -28.97 12.52
C ASN A 512 20.61 -29.96 11.36
N LYS A 513 19.76 -30.98 11.25
CA LYS A 513 19.87 -32.06 10.27
C LYS A 513 18.81 -31.99 9.16
N VAL A 514 18.19 -30.83 8.92
CA VAL A 514 17.05 -30.69 7.98
C VAL A 514 17.33 -31.30 6.60
N PHE A 515 18.55 -31.18 6.07
CA PHE A 515 18.93 -31.88 4.82
C PHE A 515 18.76 -33.41 4.90
N GLN A 516 19.32 -34.05 5.94
CA GLN A 516 19.23 -35.51 6.11
C GLN A 516 17.77 -35.95 6.27
N ASP A 517 17.06 -35.17 7.06
CA ASP A 517 15.66 -35.33 7.40
C ASP A 517 14.75 -35.27 6.15
N ILE A 518 14.96 -34.30 5.25
CA ILE A 518 14.25 -34.22 3.95
C ILE A 518 14.69 -35.37 3.05
N TYR A 519 15.99 -35.64 2.91
CA TYR A 519 16.52 -36.74 2.09
C TYR A 519 15.92 -38.10 2.48
N ASP A 520 15.77 -38.38 3.78
CA ASP A 520 15.28 -39.67 4.27
C ASP A 520 13.75 -39.83 4.10
N ASN A 521 12.98 -38.74 3.97
CA ASN A 521 11.51 -38.79 4.07
C ASN A 521 10.74 -38.22 2.88
N ASP A 522 11.28 -37.26 2.13
CA ASP A 522 10.63 -36.67 0.96
C ASP A 522 10.84 -37.58 -0.27
N PRO A 523 9.78 -38.19 -0.81
CA PRO A 523 9.88 -39.15 -1.90
C PRO A 523 10.33 -38.50 -3.22
N ILE A 524 10.05 -37.21 -3.43
CA ILE A 524 10.46 -36.49 -4.63
C ILE A 524 11.94 -36.17 -4.53
N PHE A 525 12.36 -35.52 -3.44
CA PHE A 525 13.75 -35.09 -3.28
C PHE A 525 14.74 -36.26 -3.31
N ASN A 526 14.43 -37.35 -2.61
CA ASN A 526 15.27 -38.55 -2.63
C ASN A 526 15.35 -39.15 -4.05
N GLY A 527 14.20 -39.29 -4.72
CA GLY A 527 14.13 -39.87 -6.07
C GLY A 527 14.94 -39.10 -7.11
N ILE A 528 14.83 -37.76 -7.14
CA ILE A 528 15.55 -36.95 -8.13
C ILE A 528 17.06 -36.87 -7.87
N LEU A 529 17.52 -37.05 -6.62
CA LEU A 529 18.95 -37.09 -6.27
C LEU A 529 19.68 -38.38 -6.74
N GLU A 530 18.95 -39.40 -7.21
CA GLU A 530 19.55 -40.56 -7.88
C GLU A 530 20.29 -40.17 -9.17
N ASN A 531 19.87 -39.09 -9.83
CA ASN A 531 20.59 -38.53 -10.97
C ASN A 531 21.83 -37.75 -10.51
N GLU A 532 23.01 -38.19 -10.93
CA GLU A 532 24.28 -37.59 -10.53
C GLU A 532 24.46 -36.15 -11.02
N ASN A 533 24.00 -35.83 -12.24
CA ASN A 533 24.10 -34.48 -12.78
C ASN A 533 23.25 -33.49 -11.97
N TYR A 534 22.02 -33.88 -11.65
CA TYR A 534 21.15 -33.08 -10.80
C TYR A 534 21.68 -32.96 -9.37
N ARG A 535 22.16 -34.06 -8.76
CA ARG A 535 22.80 -34.01 -7.44
C ARG A 535 23.97 -33.03 -7.40
N ASN A 536 24.82 -33.04 -8.43
CA ASN A 536 25.93 -32.12 -8.56
C ASN A 536 25.46 -30.66 -8.70
N HIS A 537 24.44 -30.43 -9.52
CA HIS A 537 23.79 -29.12 -9.66
C HIS A 537 23.23 -28.63 -8.32
N PHE A 538 22.45 -29.44 -7.59
CA PHE A 538 21.92 -29.11 -6.26
C PHE A 538 23.02 -28.72 -5.27
N LEU A 539 24.12 -29.48 -5.22
CA LEU A 539 25.25 -29.20 -4.32
C LEU A 539 25.91 -27.84 -4.63
N GLN A 540 26.18 -27.56 -5.91
CA GLN A 540 26.84 -26.31 -6.30
C GLN A 540 25.88 -25.11 -6.28
N GLN A 541 24.59 -25.30 -6.55
CA GLN A 541 23.57 -24.26 -6.40
C GLN A 541 23.36 -23.90 -4.92
N THR A 542 23.42 -24.88 -4.01
CA THR A 542 23.46 -24.64 -2.57
C THR A 542 24.65 -23.76 -2.19
N CYS A 543 25.85 -24.07 -2.70
CA CYS A 543 27.04 -23.22 -2.55
C CYS A 543 26.82 -21.81 -3.11
N ALA A 544 26.23 -21.68 -4.30
CA ALA A 544 25.99 -20.39 -4.93
C ALA A 544 25.07 -19.51 -4.07
N HIS A 545 23.94 -20.03 -3.57
CA HIS A 545 23.04 -19.31 -2.65
C HIS A 545 23.70 -18.96 -1.32
N ILE A 546 24.46 -19.87 -0.70
CA ILE A 546 25.17 -19.61 0.57
C ILE A 546 26.13 -18.42 0.46
N ASN A 547 26.78 -18.25 -0.69
CA ASN A 547 27.71 -17.15 -0.92
C ASN A 547 27.03 -15.87 -1.45
N THR A 548 25.75 -15.93 -1.84
CA THR A 548 24.99 -14.80 -2.41
C THR A 548 23.72 -14.51 -1.62
N THR A 549 22.60 -15.15 -1.94
CA THR A 549 21.28 -15.01 -1.29
C THR A 549 21.38 -15.04 0.22
N PHE A 550 22.10 -16.02 0.77
CA PHE A 550 22.23 -16.23 2.20
C PHE A 550 23.58 -15.76 2.78
N ARG A 551 24.28 -14.88 2.06
CA ARG A 551 25.53 -14.31 2.54
C ARG A 551 25.28 -13.55 3.85
N LYS A 552 26.10 -13.82 4.87
CA LYS A 552 25.95 -13.26 6.22
C LYS A 552 25.72 -11.74 6.23
N SER A 553 26.47 -10.98 5.44
CA SER A 553 26.33 -9.51 5.41
C SER A 553 24.97 -9.05 4.88
N ALA A 554 24.42 -9.73 3.88
CA ALA A 554 23.08 -9.43 3.36
C ALA A 554 21.99 -9.82 4.36
N VAL A 555 22.13 -10.99 4.97
CA VAL A 555 21.23 -11.48 6.03
C VAL A 555 21.25 -10.54 7.25
N ASP A 556 22.43 -10.16 7.74
CA ASP A 556 22.58 -9.25 8.88
C ASP A 556 21.91 -7.90 8.59
N TYR A 557 22.12 -7.34 7.40
CA TYR A 557 21.52 -6.08 6.98
C TYR A 557 19.99 -6.15 6.98
N LEU A 558 19.42 -7.22 6.40
CA LEU A 558 17.97 -7.39 6.38
C LEU A 558 17.39 -7.61 7.78
N ILE A 559 18.07 -8.37 8.64
CA ILE A 559 17.68 -8.52 10.05
C ILE A 559 17.67 -7.17 10.76
N ASP A 560 18.70 -6.34 10.56
CA ASP A 560 18.77 -5.01 11.18
C ASP A 560 17.69 -4.06 10.66
N SER A 561 17.39 -4.10 9.36
CA SER A 561 16.31 -3.32 8.76
C SER A 561 14.93 -3.71 9.35
N LEU A 562 14.62 -5.01 9.41
CA LEU A 562 13.33 -5.46 9.95
C LEU A 562 13.23 -5.28 11.47
N LYS A 563 14.35 -5.41 12.19
CA LYS A 563 14.43 -5.04 13.62
C LYS A 563 14.06 -3.57 13.81
N ALA A 564 14.65 -2.66 13.01
CA ALA A 564 14.43 -1.22 13.12
C ALA A 564 12.94 -0.85 12.93
N ASN A 565 12.23 -1.56 12.05
CA ASN A 565 10.81 -1.30 11.78
C ASN A 565 9.91 -1.48 13.02
N ILE A 566 10.24 -2.38 13.94
CA ILE A 566 9.37 -2.69 15.10
C ILE A 566 10.00 -2.32 16.46
N GLU A 567 11.26 -1.87 16.47
CA GLU A 567 12.03 -1.65 17.70
C GLU A 567 11.38 -0.65 18.66
N THR A 568 10.81 0.43 18.13
CA THR A 568 10.13 1.46 18.94
C THR A 568 8.83 0.95 19.56
N GLU A 569 8.19 -0.06 18.96
CA GLU A 569 6.93 -0.63 19.42
C GLU A 569 7.10 -1.80 20.40
N MET A 570 8.24 -2.49 20.36
CA MET A 570 8.53 -3.64 21.22
C MET A 570 8.30 -3.41 22.73
N PRO A 571 8.61 -2.25 23.35
CA PRO A 571 8.30 -2.02 24.76
C PRO A 571 6.82 -2.20 25.12
N PHE A 572 5.91 -1.73 24.26
CA PHE A 572 4.46 -1.84 24.46
C PHE A 572 3.99 -3.29 24.26
N HIS A 573 4.50 -3.97 23.23
CA HIS A 573 4.20 -5.38 23.00
C HIS A 573 4.65 -6.24 24.19
N ILE A 574 5.87 -6.01 24.71
CA ILE A 574 6.40 -6.69 25.90
C ILE A 574 5.52 -6.42 27.12
N GLN A 575 5.13 -5.17 27.35
CA GLN A 575 4.26 -4.81 28.48
C GLN A 575 2.94 -5.59 28.45
N ARG A 576 2.35 -5.78 27.26
CA ARG A 576 1.09 -6.50 27.09
C ARG A 576 1.25 -8.02 27.27
N TRP A 577 2.29 -8.60 26.69
CA TRP A 577 2.36 -10.05 26.47
C TRP A 577 3.38 -10.81 27.32
N ALA A 578 4.38 -10.13 27.91
CA ALA A 578 5.35 -10.79 28.80
C ALA A 578 4.69 -11.57 29.95
N PRO A 579 3.63 -11.06 30.63
CA PRO A 579 2.94 -11.80 31.69
C PRO A 579 2.31 -13.12 31.22
N SER A 580 2.00 -13.22 29.93
CA SER A 580 1.34 -14.38 29.31
C SER A 580 2.31 -15.27 28.52
N GLY A 581 3.62 -15.07 28.68
CA GLY A 581 4.66 -15.90 28.04
C GLY A 581 5.21 -15.36 26.73
N GLY A 582 4.84 -14.14 26.31
CA GLY A 582 5.41 -13.47 25.14
C GLY A 582 6.86 -13.02 25.37
N VAL A 583 7.37 -12.11 24.53
CA VAL A 583 8.73 -11.59 24.68
C VAL A 583 8.94 -10.98 26.07
N GLN A 584 9.94 -11.47 26.82
CA GLN A 584 10.07 -11.18 28.25
C GLN A 584 10.72 -9.83 28.58
N SER A 585 11.59 -9.32 27.71
CA SER A 585 12.25 -8.00 27.86
C SER A 585 12.97 -7.60 26.58
N LEU A 586 13.31 -6.32 26.42
CA LEU A 586 14.13 -5.84 25.30
C LEU A 586 15.48 -6.55 25.22
N ASN A 587 16.08 -6.90 26.35
CA ASN A 587 17.32 -7.66 26.38
C ASN A 587 17.13 -9.09 25.83
N SER A 588 16.04 -9.76 26.20
CA SER A 588 15.70 -11.08 25.65
C SER A 588 15.42 -11.00 24.15
N TRP A 589 14.69 -9.97 23.71
CA TRP A 589 14.40 -9.75 22.30
C TRP A 589 15.69 -9.55 21.50
N ASN A 590 16.54 -8.61 21.90
CA ASN A 590 17.84 -8.36 21.27
C ASN A 590 18.74 -9.61 21.27
N TYR A 591 18.70 -10.41 22.34
CA TYR A 591 19.42 -11.70 22.40
C TYR A 591 18.93 -12.67 21.32
N ASN A 592 17.61 -12.79 21.13
CA ASN A 592 17.03 -13.65 20.10
C ASN A 592 17.35 -13.15 18.68
N VAL A 593 17.29 -11.85 18.45
CA VAL A 593 17.68 -11.24 17.16
C VAL A 593 19.17 -11.49 16.88
N GLN A 594 20.04 -11.33 17.88
CA GLN A 594 21.44 -11.69 17.77
C GLN A 594 21.63 -13.21 17.53
N GLY A 595 20.75 -14.05 18.05
CA GLY A 595 20.69 -15.48 17.78
C GLY A 595 20.56 -15.80 16.29
N MET A 596 19.69 -15.08 15.57
CA MET A 596 19.54 -15.22 14.12
C MET A 596 20.82 -14.84 13.36
N LYS A 597 21.51 -13.76 13.78
CA LYS A 597 22.80 -13.38 13.19
C LYS A 597 23.92 -14.37 13.48
N ASN A 598 23.92 -14.95 14.68
CA ASN A 598 24.86 -16.00 15.06
C ASN A 598 24.62 -17.27 14.24
N PHE A 599 23.34 -17.64 14.01
CA PHE A 599 22.97 -18.71 13.10
C PHE A 599 23.55 -18.46 11.71
N ALA A 600 23.29 -17.29 11.11
CA ALA A 600 23.76 -16.94 9.77
C ALA A 600 25.30 -16.99 9.66
N GLY A 601 26.01 -16.57 10.72
CA GLY A 601 27.47 -16.63 10.79
C GLY A 601 28.05 -18.04 10.88
N GLN A 602 27.28 -19.03 11.31
CA GLN A 602 27.73 -20.42 11.46
C GLN A 602 27.17 -21.35 10.36
N ARG A 603 26.01 -21.01 9.79
CA ARG A 603 25.23 -21.92 8.94
C ARG A 603 25.96 -22.36 7.67
N LYS A 604 26.74 -21.45 7.06
CA LYS A 604 27.59 -21.78 5.90
C LYS A 604 28.50 -22.97 6.21
N ASP A 605 29.31 -22.85 7.26
CA ASP A 605 30.34 -23.85 7.56
C ASP A 605 29.72 -25.18 7.98
N THR A 606 28.69 -25.15 8.82
CA THR A 606 28.04 -26.36 9.33
C THR A 606 27.28 -27.13 8.24
N LEU A 607 26.60 -26.43 7.31
CA LEU A 607 25.86 -27.07 6.23
C LEU A 607 26.81 -27.65 5.18
N LEU A 608 27.82 -26.89 4.75
CA LEU A 608 28.80 -27.38 3.78
C LEU A 608 29.62 -28.55 4.32
N GLN A 609 30.03 -28.51 5.58
CA GLN A 609 30.69 -29.65 6.23
C GLN A 609 29.79 -30.90 6.21
N ARG A 610 28.51 -30.75 6.58
CA ARG A 610 27.57 -31.87 6.61
C ARG A 610 27.39 -32.51 5.23
N LEU A 611 27.20 -31.70 4.18
CA LEU A 611 27.07 -32.19 2.81
C LEU A 611 28.35 -32.88 2.34
N ASN A 612 29.52 -32.31 2.67
CA ASN A 612 30.82 -32.92 2.35
C ASN A 612 30.97 -34.32 2.99
N GLU A 613 30.61 -34.44 4.26
CA GLU A 613 30.68 -35.71 5.00
C GLU A 613 29.65 -36.72 4.48
N PHE A 614 28.41 -36.29 4.21
CA PHE A 614 27.33 -37.15 3.75
C PHE A 614 27.67 -37.83 2.42
N TYR A 615 28.16 -37.07 1.45
CA TYR A 615 28.53 -37.59 0.13
C TYR A 615 30.00 -38.04 0.03
N SER A 616 30.78 -37.94 1.11
CA SER A 616 32.22 -38.25 1.13
C SER A 616 33.02 -37.50 0.04
N LEU A 617 32.76 -36.19 -0.09
CA LEU A 617 33.35 -35.32 -1.11
C LEU A 617 34.81 -34.92 -0.80
N ASP A 618 35.51 -34.45 -1.83
CA ASP A 618 36.95 -34.11 -1.81
C ASP A 618 37.29 -32.81 -1.05
N GLY A 619 36.32 -32.17 -0.40
CA GLY A 619 36.48 -30.91 0.33
C GLY A 619 35.95 -29.70 -0.44
N LEU A 620 36.31 -28.52 0.04
CA LEU A 620 35.85 -27.22 -0.48
C LEU A 620 36.98 -26.47 -1.18
N VAL A 621 36.61 -25.59 -2.10
CA VAL A 621 37.50 -24.68 -2.85
C VAL A 621 36.93 -23.27 -2.87
N ASN A 622 37.79 -22.26 -2.80
CA ASN A 622 37.40 -20.86 -2.84
C ASN A 622 37.76 -20.23 -4.19
N ILE A 623 36.76 -19.59 -4.81
CA ILE A 623 36.89 -18.87 -6.07
C ILE A 623 36.77 -17.38 -5.77
N HIS A 624 37.85 -16.63 -5.96
CA HIS A 624 37.82 -15.17 -5.88
C HIS A 624 37.35 -14.62 -7.22
N LEU A 625 36.07 -14.28 -7.30
CA LEU A 625 35.46 -13.72 -8.49
C LEU A 625 35.59 -12.19 -8.46
N THR A 626 36.20 -11.63 -9.50
CA THR A 626 36.26 -10.18 -9.71
C THR A 626 35.70 -9.80 -11.06
N LYS A 627 35.11 -8.60 -11.17
CA LYS A 627 34.74 -8.01 -12.45
C LYS A 627 35.72 -6.89 -12.76
N SER A 628 36.22 -6.86 -14.00
CA SER A 628 37.02 -5.74 -14.51
C SER A 628 36.30 -4.38 -14.44
N HIS A 629 34.96 -4.38 -14.57
CA HIS A 629 34.11 -3.20 -14.50
C HIS A 629 32.93 -3.46 -13.54
N PRO A 630 32.72 -2.64 -12.51
CA PRO A 630 31.64 -2.80 -11.52
C PRO A 630 30.24 -2.92 -12.12
N HIS A 631 29.99 -2.24 -13.24
CA HIS A 631 28.69 -2.21 -13.91
C HIS A 631 28.67 -3.04 -15.20
N GLY A 632 29.76 -3.76 -15.51
CA GLY A 632 29.93 -4.44 -16.80
C GLY A 632 28.94 -5.57 -17.10
N GLY A 633 28.36 -6.16 -16.06
CA GLY A 633 27.42 -7.25 -16.22
C GLY A 633 27.15 -8.03 -14.94
N THR A 634 26.31 -9.03 -15.09
CA THR A 634 25.93 -9.96 -14.03
C THR A 634 26.55 -11.33 -14.28
N VAL A 635 27.12 -11.92 -13.24
CA VAL A 635 27.61 -13.30 -13.25
C VAL A 635 26.59 -14.16 -12.52
N TYR A 636 26.20 -15.27 -13.12
CA TYR A 636 25.35 -16.30 -12.53
C TYR A 636 26.20 -17.54 -12.27
N MET A 637 26.08 -18.11 -11.07
CA MET A 637 26.75 -19.34 -10.66
C MET A 637 25.66 -20.37 -10.36
N GLU A 638 25.59 -21.45 -11.13
CA GLU A 638 24.51 -22.45 -11.02
C GLU A 638 23.11 -21.84 -11.09
N GLY A 639 22.93 -20.86 -11.99
CA GLY A 639 21.67 -20.12 -12.13
C GLY A 639 21.45 -19.03 -11.08
N VAL A 640 22.28 -18.96 -10.03
CA VAL A 640 22.14 -17.95 -8.95
C VAL A 640 22.88 -16.67 -9.29
N LYS A 641 22.17 -15.54 -9.28
CA LYS A 641 22.72 -14.20 -9.52
C LYS A 641 23.77 -13.82 -8.48
N ASN A 642 24.98 -13.45 -8.92
CA ASN A 642 25.99 -12.79 -8.10
C ASN A 642 25.84 -11.26 -8.16
N PRO A 643 25.40 -10.60 -7.07
CA PRO A 643 25.28 -9.15 -7.05
C PRO A 643 26.62 -8.43 -6.77
N TYR A 644 27.71 -9.14 -6.51
CA TYR A 644 28.97 -8.56 -6.08
C TYR A 644 29.97 -8.41 -7.23
N ASN A 645 30.79 -7.36 -7.16
CA ASN A 645 31.86 -7.09 -8.13
C ASN A 645 33.20 -7.69 -7.71
N ASP A 646 33.37 -7.90 -6.41
CA ASP A 646 34.51 -8.55 -5.78
C ASP A 646 33.98 -9.43 -4.65
N SER A 647 34.10 -10.74 -4.82
CA SER A 647 33.56 -11.72 -3.85
C SER A 647 34.28 -13.06 -3.90
N ILE A 648 34.34 -13.73 -2.75
CA ILE A 648 34.84 -15.09 -2.63
C ILE A 648 33.66 -16.05 -2.53
N HIS A 649 33.64 -17.05 -3.41
CA HIS A 649 32.61 -18.09 -3.46
C HIS A 649 33.22 -19.45 -3.14
N THR A 650 32.64 -20.14 -2.15
CA THR A 650 33.07 -21.47 -1.75
C THR A 650 32.22 -22.54 -2.42
N PHE A 651 32.84 -23.48 -3.16
CA PHE A 651 32.21 -24.61 -3.85
C PHE A 651 32.80 -25.95 -3.39
N PHE A 652 32.15 -27.07 -3.72
CA PHE A 652 32.75 -28.39 -3.55
C PHE A 652 33.77 -28.67 -4.64
N LYS A 653 34.90 -29.30 -4.26
CA LYS A 653 35.97 -29.70 -5.18
C LYS A 653 35.50 -30.77 -6.14
N ASN A 654 36.06 -30.75 -7.36
CA ASN A 654 35.87 -31.80 -8.36
C ASN A 654 34.41 -32.09 -8.74
N ILE A 655 33.51 -31.12 -8.51
CA ILE A 655 32.13 -31.12 -9.00
C ILE A 655 32.00 -29.96 -9.99
N PRO A 656 31.50 -30.19 -11.22
CA PRO A 656 31.34 -29.14 -12.23
C PRO A 656 30.52 -27.95 -11.72
N VAL A 657 30.99 -26.73 -11.98
CA VAL A 657 30.27 -25.48 -11.69
C VAL A 657 29.95 -24.76 -13.00
N LYS A 658 28.67 -24.57 -13.30
CA LYS A 658 28.18 -23.77 -14.43
C LYS A 658 28.21 -22.29 -14.08
N LEU A 659 28.92 -21.53 -14.89
CA LEU A 659 29.03 -20.08 -14.79
C LEU A 659 28.46 -19.46 -16.06
N VAL A 660 27.65 -18.41 -15.91
CA VAL A 660 27.06 -17.67 -17.03
C VAL A 660 27.25 -16.19 -16.79
N VAL A 661 27.72 -15.46 -17.80
CA VAL A 661 27.80 -14.00 -17.79
C VAL A 661 26.68 -13.44 -18.66
N LYS A 662 25.96 -12.47 -18.13
CA LYS A 662 25.09 -11.60 -18.92
C LYS A 662 25.67 -10.17 -18.84
N PRO A 663 26.27 -9.64 -19.91
CA PRO A 663 26.67 -8.24 -19.95
C PRO A 663 25.49 -7.32 -19.64
N ASN A 664 25.75 -6.22 -18.95
CA ASN A 664 24.76 -5.16 -18.85
C ASN A 664 24.76 -4.35 -20.16
N PRO A 665 23.65 -3.70 -20.53
CA PRO A 665 23.62 -2.79 -21.67
C PRO A 665 24.78 -1.79 -21.62
N GLY A 666 25.42 -1.54 -22.77
CA GLY A 666 26.61 -0.67 -22.85
C GLY A 666 27.94 -1.37 -22.55
N TYR A 667 27.93 -2.68 -22.32
CA TYR A 667 29.15 -3.47 -22.16
C TYR A 667 29.12 -4.74 -23.01
N THR A 668 30.31 -5.18 -23.40
CA THR A 668 30.54 -6.47 -24.04
C THR A 668 31.33 -7.37 -23.11
N PHE A 669 30.95 -8.64 -23.02
CA PHE A 669 31.78 -9.64 -22.35
C PHE A 669 32.97 -9.97 -23.25
N VAL A 670 34.17 -9.94 -22.68
CA VAL A 670 35.43 -10.20 -23.40
C VAL A 670 35.84 -11.65 -23.21
N ASP A 671 36.12 -12.06 -21.98
CA ASP A 671 36.47 -13.43 -21.62
C ASP A 671 36.50 -13.63 -20.09
N TRP A 672 36.64 -14.89 -19.69
CA TRP A 672 37.02 -15.31 -18.33
C TRP A 672 38.55 -15.26 -18.17
N GLN A 673 39.16 -14.06 -18.30
CA GLN A 673 40.60 -13.80 -18.25
C GLN A 673 41.50 -14.94 -18.78
N GLY A 674 41.40 -15.22 -20.09
CA GLY A 674 42.24 -16.20 -20.78
C GLY A 674 41.82 -17.66 -20.61
N ILE A 675 40.71 -17.96 -19.93
CA ILE A 675 40.14 -19.30 -19.80
C ILE A 675 39.22 -19.63 -20.99
N SER A 676 38.28 -18.74 -21.28
CA SER A 676 37.28 -18.93 -22.33
C SER A 676 36.63 -17.61 -22.74
N GLU A 677 36.33 -17.46 -24.02
CA GLU A 677 35.53 -16.35 -24.59
C GLU A 677 34.02 -16.67 -24.59
N SER A 678 33.62 -17.88 -24.17
CA SER A 678 32.21 -18.27 -24.05
C SER A 678 31.57 -17.61 -22.83
N ASP A 679 30.41 -16.98 -23.01
CA ASP A 679 29.61 -16.37 -21.94
C ASP A 679 29.09 -17.39 -20.93
N SER A 680 28.94 -18.65 -21.36
CA SER A 680 28.69 -19.80 -20.50
C SER A 680 29.88 -20.75 -20.49
N ILE A 681 30.35 -21.11 -19.30
CA ILE A 681 31.38 -22.13 -19.09
C ILE A 681 30.96 -23.11 -18.00
N THR A 682 31.56 -24.29 -18.00
CA THR A 682 31.48 -25.25 -16.91
C THR A 682 32.89 -25.57 -16.46
N MET A 683 33.19 -25.29 -15.19
CA MET A 683 34.54 -25.40 -14.63
C MET A 683 34.60 -26.52 -13.60
N LEU A 684 35.72 -27.23 -13.57
CA LEU A 684 36.04 -28.20 -12.52
C LEU A 684 37.14 -27.60 -11.65
N PHE A 685 36.82 -27.24 -10.41
CA PHE A 685 37.77 -26.62 -9.49
C PHE A 685 38.35 -27.65 -8.52
N ASP A 686 39.67 -27.78 -8.47
CA ASP A 686 40.41 -28.66 -7.56
C ASP A 686 41.28 -27.90 -6.53
N GLU A 687 41.61 -26.64 -6.83
CA GLU A 687 42.32 -25.69 -5.96
C GLU A 687 41.76 -24.27 -6.02
N ASP A 688 42.07 -23.45 -5.01
CA ASP A 688 41.59 -22.07 -4.91
C ASP A 688 42.04 -21.27 -6.16
N MET A 689 41.16 -20.45 -6.70
CA MET A 689 41.36 -19.80 -8.00
C MET A 689 40.84 -18.37 -8.03
N ASP A 690 41.63 -17.47 -8.64
CA ASP A 690 41.16 -16.14 -9.03
C ASP A 690 40.50 -16.21 -10.40
N LEU A 691 39.24 -15.77 -10.48
CA LEU A 691 38.45 -15.73 -11.71
C LEU A 691 38.03 -14.30 -11.99
N ASN A 692 38.69 -13.65 -12.95
CA ASN A 692 38.33 -12.29 -13.36
C ASN A 692 37.45 -12.34 -14.62
N VAL A 693 36.28 -11.73 -14.53
CA VAL A 693 35.35 -11.55 -15.63
C VAL A 693 35.65 -10.23 -16.31
N ARG A 694 36.12 -10.31 -17.55
CA ARG A 694 36.48 -9.13 -18.32
C ARG A 694 35.32 -8.66 -19.17
N PHE A 695 34.98 -7.39 -18.97
CA PHE A 695 34.03 -6.64 -19.77
C PHE A 695 34.78 -5.52 -20.47
N GLN A 696 34.25 -5.06 -21.58
CA GLN A 696 34.71 -3.86 -22.26
C GLN A 696 33.50 -2.93 -22.44
N PRO A 697 33.58 -1.66 -22.02
CA PRO A 697 32.50 -0.72 -22.29
C PRO A 697 32.37 -0.50 -23.80
N ASP A 698 31.13 -0.44 -24.27
CA ASP A 698 30.78 -0.12 -25.63
C ASP A 698 30.60 1.40 -25.76
N CYS A 699 31.70 2.08 -26.10
CA CYS A 699 31.68 3.54 -26.29
C CYS A 699 31.14 3.95 -27.68
N ASP A 700 30.92 2.99 -28.59
CA ASP A 700 30.48 3.26 -29.96
C ASP A 700 28.94 3.26 -30.02
N VAL A 701 28.35 4.28 -29.42
CA VAL A 701 26.88 4.42 -29.33
C VAL A 701 26.27 4.54 -30.74
N PRO A 702 25.36 3.65 -31.15
CA PRO A 702 24.70 3.76 -32.43
C PRO A 702 23.76 4.97 -32.47
N ALA A 703 23.64 5.63 -33.62
CA ALA A 703 22.76 6.80 -33.75
C ALA A 703 21.27 6.45 -33.58
N VAL A 704 20.90 5.19 -33.81
CA VAL A 704 19.57 4.63 -33.55
C VAL A 704 19.75 3.39 -32.67
N ILE A 705 19.15 3.42 -31.48
CA ILE A 705 19.11 2.34 -30.49
C ILE A 705 17.91 1.46 -30.84
N THR A 706 18.17 0.28 -31.39
CA THR A 706 17.12 -0.69 -31.79
C THR A 706 17.01 -1.89 -30.86
N GLU A 707 17.89 -1.98 -29.86
CA GLU A 707 17.92 -2.96 -28.79
C GLU A 707 18.49 -2.28 -27.54
N ASP A 708 18.28 -2.87 -26.36
CA ASP A 708 18.71 -2.27 -25.10
C ASP A 708 20.20 -1.89 -25.10
N PHE A 709 20.49 -0.63 -24.79
CA PHE A 709 21.85 -0.07 -24.79
C PHE A 709 22.10 0.74 -23.53
N GLY A 710 23.36 0.84 -23.10
CA GLY A 710 23.73 1.57 -21.88
C GLY A 710 24.81 2.62 -22.13
N LEU A 711 24.61 3.82 -21.60
CA LEU A 711 25.65 4.83 -21.47
C LEU A 711 26.38 4.61 -20.15
N THR A 712 27.64 4.19 -20.26
CA THR A 712 28.53 3.89 -19.14
C THR A 712 29.36 5.09 -18.70
N LEU A 713 29.68 5.18 -17.41
CA LEU A 713 30.54 6.22 -16.87
C LEU A 713 31.96 6.16 -17.44
N ASP A 714 32.44 4.96 -17.79
CA ASP A 714 33.80 4.75 -18.34
C ASP A 714 34.01 5.41 -19.72
N CYS A 715 32.94 5.63 -20.49
CA CYS A 715 32.98 6.35 -21.76
C CYS A 715 32.54 7.82 -21.63
N SER A 716 32.15 8.27 -20.45
CA SER A 716 31.73 9.65 -20.19
C SER A 716 32.94 10.62 -20.26
N PRO A 717 32.78 11.85 -20.77
CA PRO A 717 31.58 12.43 -21.37
C PRO A 717 31.30 11.93 -22.80
N TYR A 718 30.02 11.70 -23.12
CA TYR A 718 29.56 11.39 -24.47
C TYR A 718 29.35 12.66 -25.29
N TYR A 719 29.94 12.72 -26.49
CA TYR A 719 29.77 13.84 -27.43
C TYR A 719 29.02 13.41 -28.68
N PHE A 720 27.72 13.70 -28.73
CA PHE A 720 26.86 13.32 -29.84
C PHE A 720 26.88 14.38 -30.95
N GLN A 721 27.44 14.02 -32.10
CA GLN A 721 27.47 14.86 -33.31
C GLN A 721 26.19 14.74 -34.16
N ASN A 722 25.38 13.71 -33.91
CA ASN A 722 24.07 13.47 -34.51
C ASN A 722 23.04 13.34 -33.39
N SER A 723 21.75 13.50 -33.71
CA SER A 723 20.69 13.17 -32.76
C SER A 723 20.68 11.67 -32.50
N LEU A 724 20.38 11.29 -31.27
CA LEU A 724 20.17 9.90 -30.89
C LEU A 724 18.68 9.57 -30.99
N VAL A 725 18.34 8.37 -31.47
CA VAL A 725 16.97 7.89 -31.53
C VAL A 725 16.88 6.58 -30.77
N ILE A 726 15.93 6.45 -29.84
CA ILE A 726 15.57 5.19 -29.19
C ILE A 726 14.30 4.68 -29.87
N ASP A 727 14.40 3.55 -30.56
CA ASP A 727 13.28 2.99 -31.31
C ASP A 727 12.30 2.23 -30.38
N GLU A 728 11.09 1.98 -30.89
CA GLU A 728 10.05 1.28 -30.13
C GLU A 728 10.53 -0.10 -29.64
N GLY A 729 10.33 -0.39 -28.35
CA GLY A 729 10.73 -1.65 -27.71
C GLY A 729 12.20 -1.72 -27.26
N ALA A 730 13.00 -0.67 -27.47
CA ALA A 730 14.37 -0.59 -26.96
C ALA A 730 14.49 0.36 -25.76
N THR A 731 15.40 0.07 -24.84
CA THR A 731 15.71 0.93 -23.69
C THR A 731 17.12 1.48 -23.76
N LEU A 732 17.29 2.79 -23.56
CA LEU A 732 18.59 3.40 -23.28
C LEU A 732 18.75 3.62 -21.78
N TYR A 733 19.69 2.90 -21.19
CA TYR A 733 20.10 3.06 -19.80
C TYR A 733 21.23 4.08 -19.69
N CYS A 734 21.34 4.75 -18.55
CA CYS A 734 22.45 5.68 -18.28
C CYS A 734 22.92 5.53 -16.83
N GLU A 735 24.23 5.28 -16.64
CA GLU A 735 24.82 5.15 -15.31
C GLU A 735 24.89 6.49 -14.56
N PRO A 736 24.80 6.49 -13.21
CA PRO A 736 25.00 7.70 -12.41
C PRO A 736 26.32 8.41 -12.71
N GLY A 737 26.27 9.74 -12.86
CA GLY A 737 27.44 10.59 -13.12
C GLY A 737 27.85 10.70 -14.60
N VAL A 738 27.15 10.04 -15.52
CA VAL A 738 27.40 10.19 -16.96
C VAL A 738 27.06 11.62 -17.42
N GLU A 739 27.92 12.17 -18.28
CA GLU A 739 27.72 13.47 -18.93
C GLU A 739 27.41 13.26 -20.43
N ILE A 740 26.28 13.79 -20.88
CA ILE A 740 25.79 13.71 -22.26
C ILE A 740 25.83 15.11 -22.89
N ASN A 741 26.57 15.25 -23.98
CA ASN A 741 26.83 16.53 -24.65
C ASN A 741 26.40 16.49 -26.13
N PHE A 742 25.27 17.11 -26.44
CA PHE A 742 24.75 17.21 -27.81
C PHE A 742 25.37 18.38 -28.59
N ALA A 743 25.75 18.16 -29.85
CA ALA A 743 26.12 19.23 -30.76
C ALA A 743 24.90 20.12 -31.10
N ASP A 744 25.17 21.30 -31.67
CA ASP A 744 24.14 22.25 -32.07
C ASP A 744 23.05 21.57 -32.94
N GLU A 745 21.78 21.86 -32.63
CA GLU A 745 20.60 21.33 -33.33
C GLU A 745 20.43 19.80 -33.22
N LYS A 746 21.14 19.13 -32.30
CA LYS A 746 21.00 17.69 -32.01
C LYS A 746 20.34 17.45 -30.67
N GLY A 747 19.69 16.31 -30.52
CA GLY A 747 18.99 15.94 -29.28
C GLY A 747 18.71 14.45 -29.22
N LEU A 748 17.78 14.08 -28.35
CA LEU A 748 17.38 12.71 -28.10
C LEU A 748 15.92 12.53 -28.52
N LEU A 749 15.61 11.56 -29.38
CA LEU A 749 14.25 11.17 -29.73
C LEU A 749 13.95 9.82 -29.08
N VAL A 750 12.91 9.74 -28.25
CA VAL A 750 12.54 8.57 -27.44
C VAL A 750 11.21 8.02 -27.94
N LYS A 751 11.23 6.85 -28.59
CA LYS A 751 10.03 6.07 -28.93
C LYS A 751 9.91 4.76 -28.15
N GLY A 752 11.04 4.27 -27.63
CA GLY A 752 11.10 3.23 -26.60
C GLY A 752 11.20 3.89 -25.22
N THR A 753 12.20 3.50 -24.43
CA THR A 753 12.37 3.99 -23.06
C THR A 753 13.76 4.62 -22.85
N ALA A 754 13.83 5.77 -22.18
CA ALA A 754 15.08 6.29 -21.62
C ALA A 754 15.04 6.21 -20.08
N SER A 755 15.84 5.32 -19.48
CA SER A 755 15.89 5.10 -18.03
C SER A 755 17.22 5.62 -17.47
N PHE A 756 17.20 6.86 -16.98
CA PHE A 756 18.38 7.61 -16.55
C PHE A 756 18.29 7.86 -15.04
N ILE A 757 18.87 6.94 -14.26
CA ILE A 757 18.77 6.93 -12.81
C ILE A 757 20.13 7.31 -12.21
N GLY A 758 20.26 8.58 -11.84
CA GLY A 758 21.41 9.15 -11.15
C GLY A 758 21.33 9.04 -9.63
N THR A 759 22.24 9.72 -8.93
CA THR A 759 22.18 9.87 -7.46
C THR A 759 22.42 11.32 -7.07
N ALA A 760 21.96 11.75 -5.89
CA ALA A 760 22.21 13.12 -5.40
C ALA A 760 23.70 13.50 -5.35
N SER A 761 24.61 12.52 -5.19
CA SER A 761 26.06 12.75 -5.21
C SER A 761 26.69 12.64 -6.60
N ASN A 762 26.06 11.91 -7.53
CA ASN A 762 26.51 11.73 -8.91
C ASN A 762 25.29 11.83 -9.86
N PRO A 763 24.80 13.05 -10.12
CA PRO A 763 23.68 13.25 -11.03
C PRO A 763 24.12 12.98 -12.48
N ILE A 764 23.17 12.55 -13.31
CA ILE A 764 23.40 12.45 -14.77
C ILE A 764 23.27 13.85 -15.34
N ILE A 765 24.23 14.29 -16.16
CA ILE A 765 24.24 15.64 -16.74
C ILE A 765 23.88 15.55 -18.22
N ILE A 766 22.87 16.30 -18.66
CA ILE A 766 22.50 16.45 -20.07
C ILE A 766 22.61 17.93 -20.46
N GLN A 767 23.43 18.21 -21.47
CA GLN A 767 23.67 19.58 -21.92
C GLN A 767 24.08 19.65 -23.40
N GLY A 768 24.17 20.88 -23.91
CA GLY A 768 24.74 21.16 -25.23
C GLY A 768 26.26 21.37 -25.15
N GLN A 769 26.97 21.04 -26.22
CA GLN A 769 28.39 21.38 -26.38
C GLN A 769 28.60 22.90 -26.42
N ASN A 770 27.61 23.63 -26.97
CA ASN A 770 27.45 25.06 -26.79
C ASN A 770 26.15 25.31 -26.01
N PRO A 771 26.16 26.15 -24.95
CA PRO A 771 24.97 26.45 -24.17
C PRO A 771 23.80 26.92 -25.03
N GLY A 772 22.60 26.35 -24.81
CA GLY A 772 21.36 26.69 -25.52
C GLY A 772 21.31 26.33 -27.01
N ALA A 773 22.34 25.69 -27.57
CA ALA A 773 22.40 25.42 -29.01
C ALA A 773 21.91 24.02 -29.41
N TRP A 774 21.82 23.08 -28.47
CA TRP A 774 21.26 21.75 -28.76
C TRP A 774 19.73 21.80 -28.87
N HIS A 775 19.13 20.74 -29.40
CA HIS A 775 17.68 20.66 -29.58
C HIS A 775 16.99 20.44 -28.23
N TYR A 776 16.56 19.21 -27.95
CA TYR A 776 15.91 18.78 -26.70
C TYR A 776 15.72 17.26 -26.68
N ILE A 777 15.11 16.75 -25.62
CA ILE A 777 14.62 15.37 -25.51
C ILE A 777 13.16 15.35 -26.01
N ASP A 778 12.89 14.63 -27.09
CA ASP A 778 11.57 14.51 -27.71
C ASP A 778 11.02 13.10 -27.46
N VAL A 779 9.91 12.95 -26.73
CA VAL A 779 9.32 11.67 -26.33
C VAL A 779 8.03 11.44 -27.10
N VAL A 780 7.98 10.38 -27.91
CA VAL A 780 6.91 10.15 -28.88
C VAL A 780 6.39 8.73 -28.73
N ASN A 781 5.26 8.57 -28.04
CA ASN A 781 4.75 7.24 -27.65
C ASN A 781 5.78 6.40 -26.89
N GLY A 782 6.74 7.06 -26.25
CA GLY A 782 7.81 6.46 -25.48
C GLY A 782 7.71 6.82 -24.02
N GLU A 783 8.69 6.37 -23.26
CA GLU A 783 8.75 6.57 -21.81
C GLU A 783 10.09 7.18 -21.40
N ILE A 784 10.06 8.08 -20.43
CA ILE A 784 11.26 8.49 -19.70
C ILE A 784 11.08 8.24 -18.20
N ASP A 785 12.14 7.73 -17.60
CA ASP A 785 12.27 7.52 -16.16
C ASP A 785 13.57 8.15 -15.69
N PHE A 786 13.46 9.39 -15.19
CA PHE A 786 14.59 10.24 -14.84
C PHE A 786 14.62 10.50 -13.34
N GLU A 787 15.71 10.12 -12.69
CA GLU A 787 15.94 10.41 -11.27
C GLU A 787 17.32 11.05 -11.09
N ASN A 788 17.41 12.15 -10.34
CA ASN A 788 18.67 12.90 -10.13
C ASN A 788 19.38 13.25 -11.47
N VAL A 789 18.61 13.76 -12.44
CA VAL A 789 19.11 14.20 -13.75
C VAL A 789 19.18 15.73 -13.77
N HIS A 790 20.30 16.29 -14.20
CA HIS A 790 20.48 17.72 -14.39
C HIS A 790 20.49 18.04 -15.88
N ILE A 791 19.53 18.85 -16.32
CA ILE A 791 19.37 19.20 -17.72
C ILE A 791 19.57 20.70 -17.89
N SER A 792 20.60 21.07 -18.66
CA SER A 792 20.74 22.44 -19.17
C SER A 792 20.06 22.51 -20.52
N ALA A 793 18.92 23.20 -20.58
CA ALA A 793 18.05 23.22 -21.75
C ALA A 793 18.80 23.66 -23.02
N GLY A 794 18.35 23.10 -24.14
CA GLY A 794 18.77 23.54 -25.47
C GLY A 794 17.83 24.62 -25.93
N ARG A 795 17.00 24.30 -26.90
CA ARG A 795 15.81 25.11 -27.24
C ARG A 795 14.67 24.95 -26.23
N LYS A 796 14.60 23.77 -25.63
CA LYS A 796 13.78 23.33 -24.49
C LYS A 796 14.53 22.20 -23.79
N ALA A 797 14.03 21.69 -22.66
CA ALA A 797 14.60 20.49 -22.03
C ALA A 797 13.93 19.22 -22.56
N ILE A 798 12.61 19.13 -22.39
CA ILE A 798 11.82 17.93 -22.73
C ILE A 798 10.55 18.34 -23.48
N HIS A 799 10.24 17.61 -24.55
CA HIS A 799 8.96 17.67 -25.23
C HIS A 799 8.35 16.28 -25.33
N PHE A 800 7.04 16.13 -25.14
CA PHE A 800 6.41 14.81 -25.19
C PHE A 800 5.01 14.82 -25.83
N TYR A 801 4.67 13.75 -26.56
CA TYR A 801 3.34 13.59 -27.17
C TYR A 801 2.98 12.14 -27.53
N ASN A 802 1.72 11.93 -27.93
CA ASN A 802 1.15 10.65 -28.40
C ASN A 802 1.25 9.51 -27.38
N SER A 803 0.60 9.65 -26.22
CA SER A 803 0.58 8.64 -25.15
C SER A 803 1.93 8.36 -24.51
N ALA A 804 2.80 9.38 -24.47
CA ALA A 804 4.05 9.30 -23.73
C ALA A 804 3.82 9.14 -22.21
N VAL A 805 4.78 8.50 -21.54
CA VAL A 805 4.81 8.35 -20.08
C VAL A 805 6.05 9.06 -19.53
N ILE A 806 5.83 10.01 -18.63
CA ILE A 806 6.88 10.90 -18.14
C ILE A 806 6.99 10.75 -16.63
N ASN A 807 8.08 10.13 -16.16
CA ASN A 807 8.39 9.99 -14.75
C ASN A 807 9.71 10.72 -14.44
N ILE A 808 9.64 11.79 -13.66
CA ILE A 808 10.81 12.61 -13.33
C ILE A 808 10.83 12.90 -11.84
N SER A 809 11.93 12.58 -11.18
CA SER A 809 12.12 12.90 -9.76
C SER A 809 13.50 13.44 -9.42
N ASN A 810 13.58 14.24 -8.35
CA ASN A 810 14.83 14.72 -7.76
C ASN A 810 15.78 15.42 -8.76
N SER A 811 15.24 16.00 -9.82
CA SER A 811 15.98 16.45 -11.01
C SER A 811 16.02 17.98 -11.11
N VAL A 812 16.99 18.52 -11.85
CA VAL A 812 17.22 19.96 -11.95
C VAL A 812 17.23 20.40 -13.42
N PHE A 813 16.46 21.45 -13.71
CA PHE A 813 16.30 22.02 -15.04
C PHE A 813 16.79 23.47 -15.03
N TYR A 814 17.67 23.79 -15.96
CA TYR A 814 18.16 25.14 -16.20
C TYR A 814 17.70 25.61 -17.57
N GLU A 815 16.99 26.72 -17.62
CA GLU A 815 16.62 27.36 -18.88
C GLU A 815 17.88 27.86 -19.60
N SER A 816 17.82 27.86 -20.93
CA SER A 816 18.96 28.24 -21.75
C SER A 816 19.00 29.75 -22.02
N ASP A 817 20.09 30.22 -22.63
CA ASP A 817 20.19 31.61 -23.13
C ASP A 817 19.40 31.86 -24.43
N ALA A 818 18.74 30.85 -24.99
CA ALA A 818 17.97 30.95 -26.22
C ALA A 818 16.48 31.16 -25.93
N ASP A 819 15.97 32.35 -26.22
CA ASP A 819 14.56 32.73 -26.08
C ASP A 819 13.68 32.02 -27.14
N LEU A 820 13.33 30.75 -26.90
CA LEU A 820 12.69 29.88 -27.88
C LEU A 820 11.39 29.25 -27.39
N ASP A 821 11.44 28.28 -26.47
CA ASP A 821 10.31 27.43 -26.08
C ASP A 821 10.41 27.02 -24.60
N ASP A 822 9.34 26.47 -24.03
CA ASP A 822 9.21 26.18 -22.59
C ASP A 822 10.20 25.12 -22.11
N LEU A 823 10.48 25.06 -20.81
CA LEU A 823 11.43 24.09 -20.26
C LEU A 823 10.95 22.66 -20.52
N ILE A 824 9.73 22.35 -20.09
CA ILE A 824 9.04 21.09 -20.37
C ILE A 824 7.71 21.41 -21.04
N SER A 825 7.44 20.81 -22.21
CA SER A 825 6.17 20.99 -22.93
C SER A 825 5.61 19.65 -23.41
N GLY A 826 4.29 19.45 -23.46
CA GLY A 826 3.78 18.25 -24.10
C GLY A 826 2.27 18.07 -24.12
N THR A 827 1.82 17.03 -24.82
CA THR A 827 0.39 16.75 -24.98
C THR A 827 0.01 15.28 -24.99
N ASN A 828 -1.22 14.92 -24.56
CA ASN A 828 -1.73 13.55 -24.64
C ASN A 828 -0.81 12.52 -23.94
N ALA A 829 -0.46 12.76 -22.68
CA ALA A 829 0.50 11.94 -21.92
C ALA A 829 0.02 11.64 -20.49
N ILE A 830 0.76 10.76 -19.81
CA ILE A 830 0.71 10.56 -18.35
C ILE A 830 1.99 11.17 -17.78
N VAL A 831 1.86 12.06 -16.80
CA VAL A 831 2.98 12.88 -16.31
C VAL A 831 3.09 12.81 -14.78
N GLU A 832 4.26 12.46 -14.27
CA GLU A 832 4.63 12.56 -12.86
C GLU A 832 5.97 13.29 -12.73
N ILE A 833 5.96 14.44 -12.04
CA ILE A 833 7.14 15.28 -11.80
C ILE A 833 7.20 15.64 -10.32
N ALA A 834 8.21 15.13 -9.62
CA ALA A 834 8.31 15.27 -8.16
C ALA A 834 9.69 15.69 -7.64
N ASN A 835 9.72 16.58 -6.65
CA ASN A 835 10.95 17.03 -5.98
C ASN A 835 12.01 17.62 -6.94
N CYS A 836 11.56 18.23 -8.04
CA CYS A 836 12.42 18.85 -9.04
C CYS A 836 12.66 20.34 -8.80
N LYS A 837 13.70 20.88 -9.43
CA LYS A 837 14.00 22.33 -9.41
C LYS A 837 14.08 22.89 -10.82
N PHE A 838 13.40 24.00 -11.05
CA PHE A 838 13.33 24.70 -12.33
C PHE A 838 13.88 26.11 -12.16
N TYR A 839 14.91 26.43 -12.93
CA TYR A 839 15.54 27.74 -12.94
C TYR A 839 15.30 28.41 -14.29
N GLY A 840 14.48 29.45 -14.30
CA GLY A 840 14.25 30.28 -15.46
C GLY A 840 15.42 31.21 -15.77
N ASN A 841 15.44 31.76 -16.98
CA ASN A 841 16.39 32.77 -17.40
C ASN A 841 15.70 34.12 -17.52
N PRO A 842 15.94 35.09 -16.62
CA PRO A 842 15.23 36.37 -16.62
C PRO A 842 15.52 37.26 -17.85
N ASN A 843 16.42 36.83 -18.75
CA ASN A 843 16.65 37.49 -20.03
C ASN A 843 15.71 37.03 -21.16
N ASN A 844 15.02 35.90 -20.96
CA ASN A 844 14.04 35.38 -21.91
C ASN A 844 12.66 36.00 -21.67
N THR A 845 11.73 35.75 -22.59
CA THR A 845 10.37 36.23 -22.47
C THR A 845 9.38 35.13 -22.84
N LYS A 846 8.35 34.95 -22.00
CA LYS A 846 7.22 34.05 -22.28
C LYS A 846 7.63 32.57 -22.41
N LYS A 847 8.24 32.04 -21.36
CA LYS A 847 8.68 30.65 -21.25
C LYS A 847 8.12 30.05 -19.97
N ASP A 848 7.32 29.00 -20.13
CA ASP A 848 6.78 28.25 -19.01
C ASP A 848 7.83 27.32 -18.41
N GLY A 849 7.69 27.06 -17.11
CA GLY A 849 8.45 25.99 -16.46
C GLY A 849 7.98 24.62 -16.96
N ILE A 850 6.67 24.42 -16.97
CA ILE A 850 5.99 23.22 -17.46
C ILE A 850 4.72 23.66 -18.19
N ASP A 851 4.54 23.24 -19.44
CA ASP A 851 3.32 23.41 -20.24
C ASP A 851 2.76 22.03 -20.66
N CYS A 852 1.52 21.71 -20.32
CA CYS A 852 0.89 20.41 -20.57
C CYS A 852 -0.55 20.49 -21.08
N ASP A 853 -0.77 20.12 -22.34
CA ASP A 853 -2.07 20.08 -23.00
C ASP A 853 -2.69 18.67 -23.07
N SER A 854 -3.98 18.53 -22.80
CA SER A 854 -4.74 17.28 -23.05
C SER A 854 -4.11 16.05 -22.38
N ILE A 855 -3.51 16.21 -21.21
CA ILE A 855 -2.93 15.09 -20.45
C ILE A 855 -4.04 14.26 -19.78
N GLN A 856 -3.85 12.95 -19.75
CA GLN A 856 -4.85 12.01 -19.19
C GLN A 856 -4.81 11.99 -17.66
N SER A 857 -3.62 12.18 -17.10
CA SER A 857 -3.32 12.32 -15.69
C SER A 857 -2.00 13.06 -15.51
N GLY A 858 -1.92 13.92 -14.50
CA GLY A 858 -0.72 14.70 -14.20
C GLY A 858 -0.52 14.89 -12.71
N THR A 859 0.64 14.54 -12.16
CA THR A 859 1.00 14.81 -10.76
C THR A 859 2.26 15.65 -10.69
N PHE A 860 2.16 16.81 -10.06
CA PHE A 860 3.26 17.77 -9.89
C PHE A 860 3.45 18.03 -8.40
N THR A 861 4.47 17.42 -7.79
CA THR A 861 4.59 17.37 -6.33
C THR A 861 5.92 17.89 -5.80
N ASN A 862 5.89 18.81 -4.82
CA ASN A 862 7.09 19.29 -4.10
C ASN A 862 8.19 19.87 -5.00
N ASN A 863 7.83 20.45 -6.15
CA ASN A 863 8.79 21.08 -7.05
C ASN A 863 9.08 22.53 -6.64
N GLU A 864 10.28 23.03 -6.96
CA GLU A 864 10.67 24.43 -6.76
C GLU A 864 10.92 25.14 -8.09
N PHE A 865 10.30 26.31 -8.29
CA PHE A 865 10.46 27.15 -9.48
C PHE A 865 11.02 28.51 -9.10
N PHE A 866 11.96 29.01 -9.90
CA PHE A 866 12.63 30.29 -9.67
C PHE A 866 12.75 31.06 -10.98
N ASP A 867 12.32 32.34 -10.98
CA ASP A 867 12.54 33.30 -12.07
C ASP A 867 12.03 32.84 -13.46
N ILE A 868 10.92 32.07 -13.49
CA ILE A 868 10.28 31.63 -14.73
C ILE A 868 9.66 32.84 -15.46
N THR A 869 9.80 32.91 -16.79
CA THR A 869 9.46 34.12 -17.56
C THR A 869 8.04 34.18 -18.12
N ASP A 870 7.24 33.16 -17.85
CA ASP A 870 5.78 33.14 -18.03
C ASP A 870 5.15 32.37 -16.85
N ASP A 871 4.45 31.27 -17.09
CA ASP A 871 3.79 30.48 -16.06
C ASP A 871 4.74 29.42 -15.49
N CYS A 872 4.78 29.29 -14.16
CA CYS A 872 5.59 28.24 -13.54
C CYS A 872 5.05 26.85 -13.90
N ILE A 873 3.73 26.65 -13.82
CA ILE A 873 3.02 25.49 -14.36
C ILE A 873 1.81 25.97 -15.16
N ASP A 874 1.79 25.69 -16.46
CA ASP A 874 0.61 25.78 -17.32
C ASP A 874 0.05 24.37 -17.60
N ILE A 875 -1.16 24.13 -17.12
CA ILE A 875 -1.96 23.00 -17.53
C ILE A 875 -2.88 23.51 -18.62
N GLY A 876 -2.47 23.37 -19.87
CA GLY A 876 -3.22 23.76 -21.04
C GLY A 876 -4.58 23.05 -21.19
N THR A 877 -5.08 22.94 -22.41
CA THR A 877 -6.50 22.62 -22.65
C THR A 877 -6.84 21.12 -22.55
N HIS A 878 -8.04 20.80 -22.07
CA HIS A 878 -8.61 19.44 -22.01
C HIS A 878 -7.83 18.41 -21.16
N SER A 879 -7.15 18.88 -20.12
CA SER A 879 -6.41 18.02 -19.18
C SER A 879 -7.30 17.53 -18.03
N SER A 880 -7.16 16.27 -17.63
CA SER A 880 -7.95 15.65 -16.56
C SER A 880 -7.07 14.93 -15.54
N ASN A 881 -7.60 14.69 -14.34
CA ASN A 881 -6.91 14.01 -13.24
C ASN A 881 -5.55 14.65 -12.90
N VAL A 882 -5.55 15.99 -12.79
CA VAL A 882 -4.34 16.76 -12.48
C VAL A 882 -4.28 17.12 -11.00
N ILE A 883 -3.15 16.81 -10.36
CA ILE A 883 -2.85 17.13 -8.96
C ILE A 883 -1.58 17.98 -8.92
N ILE A 884 -1.68 19.18 -8.36
CA ILE A 884 -0.54 20.09 -8.17
C ILE A 884 -0.41 20.35 -6.67
N THR A 885 0.59 19.77 -6.02
CA THR A 885 0.68 19.81 -4.56
C THR A 885 2.07 20.05 -3.98
N GLY A 886 2.16 20.83 -2.90
CA GLY A 886 3.43 21.04 -2.18
C GLY A 886 4.49 21.86 -2.94
N ASN A 887 4.17 22.43 -4.10
CA ASN A 887 5.13 23.15 -4.94
C ASN A 887 5.43 24.54 -4.39
N ARG A 888 6.61 25.07 -4.71
CA ARG A 888 7.10 26.37 -4.28
C ARG A 888 7.55 27.17 -5.49
N MET A 889 6.86 28.26 -5.78
CA MET A 889 7.03 29.06 -6.99
C MET A 889 7.39 30.49 -6.61
N PHE A 890 8.53 30.95 -7.10
CA PHE A 890 9.10 32.26 -6.75
C PHE A 890 9.36 33.07 -8.00
N ASP A 891 8.76 34.26 -8.05
CA ASP A 891 9.01 35.29 -9.05
C ASP A 891 8.71 34.80 -10.50
N CYS A 892 7.56 34.13 -10.71
CA CYS A 892 7.05 33.79 -12.05
C CYS A 892 6.52 35.08 -12.72
N GLN A 893 6.94 35.40 -13.93
CA GLN A 893 6.57 36.68 -14.57
C GLN A 893 5.10 36.76 -14.99
N SER A 894 4.42 35.62 -15.17
CA SER A 894 2.96 35.57 -15.38
C SER A 894 2.30 34.86 -14.20
N MET A 895 1.92 33.59 -14.33
CA MET A 895 1.20 32.84 -13.30
C MET A 895 2.11 31.91 -12.52
N GLY A 896 1.80 31.69 -11.24
CA GLY A 896 2.30 30.50 -10.57
C GLY A 896 1.72 29.24 -11.21
N ILE A 897 0.40 29.18 -11.28
CA ILE A 897 -0.34 28.04 -11.86
C ILE A 897 -1.42 28.56 -12.81
N SER A 898 -1.43 28.07 -14.04
CA SER A 898 -2.51 28.29 -15.01
C SER A 898 -3.23 26.98 -15.29
N ILE A 899 -4.57 27.01 -15.21
CA ILE A 899 -5.45 25.92 -15.64
C ILE A 899 -6.23 26.40 -16.87
N GLY A 900 -5.80 25.93 -18.03
CA GLY A 900 -6.30 26.18 -19.37
C GLY A 900 -7.70 25.59 -19.64
N GLU A 901 -8.25 25.90 -20.82
CA GLU A 901 -9.66 25.65 -21.11
C GLU A 901 -10.08 24.18 -21.00
N TYR A 902 -11.25 23.94 -20.39
CA TYR A 902 -11.85 22.61 -20.23
C TYR A 902 -11.00 21.61 -19.41
N SER A 903 -10.06 22.11 -18.61
CA SER A 903 -9.20 21.30 -17.76
C SER A 903 -9.70 21.23 -16.30
N GLN A 904 -9.29 20.19 -15.59
CA GLN A 904 -9.64 19.97 -14.19
C GLN A 904 -8.41 19.70 -13.34
N ALA A 905 -8.26 20.42 -12.23
CA ALA A 905 -7.12 20.24 -11.32
C ALA A 905 -7.48 20.39 -9.84
N THR A 906 -6.82 19.60 -9.01
CA THR A 906 -6.76 19.80 -7.55
C THR A 906 -5.42 20.42 -7.20
N ILE A 907 -5.45 21.61 -6.60
CA ILE A 907 -4.29 22.45 -6.30
C ILE A 907 -4.21 22.62 -4.79
N SER A 908 -3.21 22.01 -4.15
CA SER A 908 -3.12 22.03 -2.69
C SER A 908 -1.74 22.27 -2.10
N ARG A 909 -1.63 22.98 -0.97
CA ARG A 909 -0.36 23.12 -0.24
C ARG A 909 0.78 23.74 -1.07
N ASN A 910 0.45 24.55 -2.08
CA ASN A 910 1.44 25.26 -2.88
C ASN A 910 1.71 26.67 -2.34
N ILE A 911 2.94 27.14 -2.52
CA ILE A 911 3.36 28.50 -2.24
C ILE A 911 3.64 29.18 -3.58
N VAL A 912 2.92 30.25 -3.88
CA VAL A 912 3.21 31.13 -5.03
C VAL A 912 3.50 32.52 -4.51
N ALA A 913 4.72 33.00 -4.76
CA ALA A 913 5.15 34.29 -4.26
C ALA A 913 5.83 35.16 -5.32
N GLY A 914 5.48 36.45 -5.34
CA GLY A 914 6.12 37.46 -6.17
C GLY A 914 5.78 37.41 -7.66
N SER A 915 4.68 36.76 -8.03
CA SER A 915 4.29 36.55 -9.44
C SER A 915 3.21 37.55 -9.91
N ASP A 916 3.04 37.79 -11.21
CA ASP A 916 1.98 38.67 -11.71
C ASP A 916 0.58 38.13 -11.37
N GLY A 917 0.41 36.81 -11.34
CA GLY A 917 -0.75 36.14 -10.75
C GLY A 917 -0.40 34.85 -10.00
N GLY A 918 -1.23 34.47 -9.03
CA GLY A 918 -1.08 33.26 -8.24
C GLY A 918 -1.58 32.02 -8.98
N ILE A 919 -2.92 31.87 -9.05
CA ILE A 919 -3.59 30.73 -9.70
C ILE A 919 -4.66 31.24 -10.67
N GLN A 920 -4.67 30.69 -11.88
CA GLN A 920 -5.62 31.03 -12.94
C GLN A 920 -6.49 29.85 -13.35
N VAL A 921 -7.78 30.13 -13.60
CA VAL A 921 -8.76 29.16 -14.09
C VAL A 921 -9.49 29.70 -15.33
N HIS A 922 -9.28 29.05 -16.47
CA HIS A 922 -9.81 29.45 -17.79
C HIS A 922 -11.26 29.04 -18.04
N THR A 923 -11.77 29.47 -19.20
CA THR A 923 -13.11 29.14 -19.72
C THR A 923 -13.33 27.63 -19.75
N GLY A 924 -14.41 27.16 -19.13
CA GLY A 924 -14.78 25.75 -19.05
C GLY A 924 -13.91 24.90 -18.12
N ALA A 925 -12.89 25.49 -17.48
CA ALA A 925 -12.02 24.81 -16.55
C ALA A 925 -12.58 24.84 -15.12
N SER A 926 -12.20 23.86 -14.31
CA SER A 926 -12.59 23.80 -12.90
C SER A 926 -11.39 23.47 -12.00
N ALA A 927 -11.21 24.21 -10.91
CA ALA A 927 -10.15 23.96 -9.95
C ALA A 927 -10.66 23.86 -8.51
N ILE A 928 -10.13 22.87 -7.77
CA ILE A 928 -10.27 22.78 -6.31
C ILE A 928 -8.96 23.29 -5.72
N ILE A 929 -9.01 24.43 -5.01
CA ILE A 929 -7.84 25.16 -4.50
C ILE A 929 -7.88 25.13 -2.97
N ILE A 930 -7.04 24.30 -2.34
CA ILE A 930 -7.11 24.02 -0.90
C ILE A 930 -5.77 24.25 -0.23
N ASN A 931 -5.72 24.98 0.89
CA ASN A 931 -4.50 25.14 1.68
C ASN A 931 -3.33 25.71 0.85
N ASN A 932 -3.49 26.79 0.09
CA ASN A 932 -2.36 27.41 -0.63
C ASN A 932 -1.92 28.71 0.06
N THR A 933 -0.68 29.15 -0.14
CA THR A 933 -0.19 30.47 0.29
C THR A 933 0.18 31.29 -0.94
N LEU A 934 -0.57 32.37 -1.17
CA LEU A 934 -0.40 33.29 -2.29
C LEU A 934 0.09 34.62 -1.73
N PHE A 935 1.36 34.93 -1.95
CA PHE A 935 2.03 36.06 -1.33
C PHE A 935 2.59 37.07 -2.34
N ASN A 936 2.24 38.34 -2.20
CA ASN A 936 2.80 39.42 -3.01
C ASN A 936 2.63 39.17 -4.53
N ASN A 937 1.49 38.59 -4.92
CA ASN A 937 1.14 38.38 -6.33
C ASN A 937 0.30 39.55 -6.85
N GLY A 938 0.30 39.83 -8.15
CA GLY A 938 -0.58 40.86 -8.73
C GLY A 938 -2.06 40.53 -8.49
N VAL A 939 -2.48 39.31 -8.83
CA VAL A 939 -3.79 38.75 -8.45
C VAL A 939 -3.59 37.39 -7.76
N GLY A 940 -4.31 37.12 -6.67
CA GLY A 940 -4.24 35.85 -5.95
C GLY A 940 -4.79 34.68 -6.77
N VAL A 941 -6.12 34.58 -6.86
CA VAL A 941 -6.81 33.63 -7.73
C VAL A 941 -7.64 34.39 -8.75
N GLN A 942 -7.59 33.96 -10.00
CA GLN A 942 -8.25 34.63 -11.10
C GLN A 942 -9.03 33.66 -11.99
N ALA A 943 -10.30 33.98 -12.27
CA ALA A 943 -11.19 33.13 -13.06
C ALA A 943 -11.78 33.88 -14.27
N TYR A 944 -11.63 33.30 -15.47
CA TYR A 944 -11.75 33.99 -16.75
C TYR A 944 -12.84 33.45 -17.67
N HIS A 945 -13.34 34.33 -18.54
CA HIS A 945 -14.27 33.97 -19.61
C HIS A 945 -13.86 34.60 -20.96
N TYR A 946 -13.62 33.79 -21.99
CA TYR A 946 -13.24 34.27 -23.32
C TYR A 946 -14.42 34.45 -24.30
N ASP A 947 -15.62 33.88 -24.05
CA ASP A 947 -16.56 33.61 -25.14
C ASP A 947 -18.07 33.93 -24.99
N ASN A 948 -18.55 34.90 -24.21
CA ASN A 948 -19.99 35.33 -24.18
C ASN A 948 -21.08 34.23 -24.02
N THR A 949 -20.79 32.93 -23.95
CA THR A 949 -21.78 31.89 -23.64
C THR A 949 -22.07 31.91 -22.14
N PRO A 950 -23.35 31.89 -21.71
CA PRO A 950 -23.68 31.84 -20.30
C PRO A 950 -23.14 30.57 -19.62
N ASN A 951 -22.57 30.70 -18.42
CA ASN A 951 -22.01 29.60 -17.60
C ASN A 951 -20.81 28.85 -18.23
N SER A 952 -19.93 29.54 -18.96
CA SER A 952 -18.68 28.95 -19.48
C SER A 952 -17.40 29.59 -18.94
N GLY A 953 -17.48 30.52 -17.98
CA GLY A 953 -16.27 31.03 -17.31
C GLY A 953 -15.61 29.96 -16.44
N GLY A 954 -14.41 30.25 -15.94
CA GLY A 954 -13.70 29.35 -15.02
C GLY A 954 -14.44 29.19 -13.69
N GLU A 955 -14.38 27.98 -13.13
CA GLU A 955 -14.97 27.63 -11.84
C GLU A 955 -13.88 27.29 -10.81
N ALA A 956 -13.86 27.98 -9.67
CA ALA A 956 -12.93 27.67 -8.60
C ALA A 956 -13.65 27.48 -7.26
N ILE A 957 -13.33 26.40 -6.57
CA ILE A 957 -13.69 26.19 -5.16
C ILE A 957 -12.43 26.39 -4.34
N ILE A 958 -12.41 27.42 -3.52
CA ILE A 958 -11.25 27.86 -2.76
C ILE A 958 -11.54 27.66 -1.27
N SER A 959 -10.68 26.92 -0.59
CA SER A 959 -10.70 26.84 0.87
C SER A 959 -9.31 26.85 1.47
N ASN A 960 -9.23 27.22 2.75
CA ASN A 960 -8.01 27.21 3.57
C ASN A 960 -6.84 27.96 2.95
N THR A 961 -7.10 28.86 2.00
CA THR A 961 -6.05 29.51 1.22
C THR A 961 -5.75 30.88 1.82
N LEU A 962 -4.46 31.14 1.99
CA LEU A 962 -3.92 32.37 2.54
C LEU A 962 -3.55 33.33 1.41
N PHE A 963 -4.21 34.47 1.35
CA PHE A 963 -3.89 35.60 0.50
C PHE A 963 -3.19 36.68 1.32
N SER A 964 -1.98 37.07 0.93
CA SER A 964 -1.24 38.11 1.63
C SER A 964 -0.50 39.01 0.67
N MET A 965 -0.62 40.31 0.86
CA MET A 965 0.01 41.33 0.00
C MET A 965 -0.31 41.20 -1.50
N CYS A 966 -1.40 40.53 -1.87
CA CYS A 966 -1.81 40.46 -3.26
C CYS A 966 -2.36 41.81 -3.74
N GLY A 967 -2.19 42.17 -5.01
CA GLY A 967 -2.80 43.40 -5.56
C GLY A 967 -4.33 43.35 -5.56
N GLU A 968 -4.86 42.17 -5.87
CA GLU A 968 -6.26 41.76 -5.74
C GLU A 968 -6.30 40.29 -5.31
N ASP A 969 -7.09 39.91 -4.32
CA ASP A 969 -7.13 38.50 -3.88
C ASP A 969 -7.86 37.61 -4.89
N ILE A 970 -9.01 38.08 -5.39
CA ILE A 970 -9.88 37.35 -6.32
C ILE A 970 -10.24 38.22 -7.52
N GLY A 971 -9.71 37.88 -8.70
CA GLY A 971 -10.07 38.49 -9.97
C GLY A 971 -11.18 37.70 -10.69
N LEU A 972 -12.39 38.26 -10.81
CA LEU A 972 -13.53 37.56 -11.39
C LEU A 972 -14.08 38.24 -12.66
N GLN A 973 -14.04 37.55 -13.80
CA GLN A 973 -14.69 37.99 -15.03
C GLN A 973 -16.17 37.55 -15.12
N THR A 974 -16.92 38.15 -16.06
CA THR A 974 -18.35 37.85 -16.23
C THR A 974 -18.55 36.37 -16.60
N ASN A 975 -19.51 35.69 -15.98
CA ASN A 975 -19.82 34.25 -16.16
C ASN A 975 -18.83 33.25 -15.55
N SER A 976 -17.78 33.70 -14.86
CA SER A 976 -16.94 32.85 -14.00
C SER A 976 -17.58 32.69 -12.61
N VAL A 977 -17.25 31.61 -11.91
CA VAL A 977 -17.78 31.30 -10.57
C VAL A 977 -16.63 31.00 -9.62
N VAL A 978 -16.61 31.69 -8.49
CA VAL A 978 -15.68 31.41 -7.40
C VAL A 978 -16.49 31.22 -6.12
N SER A 979 -16.29 30.09 -5.45
CA SER A 979 -16.72 29.87 -4.07
C SER A 979 -15.48 29.94 -3.19
N ILE A 980 -15.48 30.78 -2.16
CA ILE A 980 -14.33 30.96 -1.27
C ILE A 980 -14.76 30.95 0.19
N ASN A 981 -14.25 29.99 0.96
CA ASN A 981 -14.59 29.79 2.36
C ASN A 981 -13.35 29.45 3.20
N TYR A 982 -13.35 29.77 4.49
CA TYR A 982 -12.22 29.45 5.39
C TYR A 982 -10.85 29.95 4.89
N CYS A 983 -10.83 31.06 4.16
CA CYS A 983 -9.61 31.71 3.67
C CYS A 983 -9.23 32.89 4.56
N LEU A 984 -8.00 33.39 4.40
CA LEU A 984 -7.58 34.66 5.02
C LEU A 984 -7.07 35.61 3.94
N SER A 985 -7.47 36.87 4.06
CA SER A 985 -6.86 37.99 3.33
C SER A 985 -6.35 39.06 4.31
N ASP A 986 -5.24 39.71 3.97
CA ASP A 986 -4.76 40.92 4.66
C ASP A 986 -5.06 42.23 3.90
N GLN A 987 -5.70 42.15 2.73
CA GLN A 987 -6.05 43.29 1.87
C GLN A 987 -7.52 43.70 1.99
N GLY A 988 -8.42 42.76 2.27
CA GLY A 988 -9.84 43.04 2.38
C GLY A 988 -10.66 41.86 2.87
N THR A 989 -11.97 42.09 3.04
CA THR A 989 -12.90 41.02 3.35
C THR A 989 -13.21 40.19 2.12
N LEU A 990 -13.15 38.87 2.23
CA LEU A 990 -13.53 37.93 1.18
C LEU A 990 -15.00 37.53 1.34
N ASP A 991 -15.72 37.42 0.22
CA ASP A 991 -17.11 36.94 0.20
C ASP A 991 -17.18 35.44 0.53
N GLY A 992 -18.24 34.97 1.19
CA GLY A 992 -18.37 33.56 1.61
C GLY A 992 -18.30 33.35 3.11
N GLU A 993 -18.22 32.09 3.54
CA GLU A 993 -18.32 31.70 4.95
C GLU A 993 -16.94 31.56 5.59
N HIS A 994 -16.84 32.00 6.85
CA HIS A 994 -15.66 31.79 7.71
C HIS A 994 -14.32 32.37 7.20
N ASN A 995 -14.35 33.25 6.20
CA ASN A 995 -13.16 33.98 5.77
C ASN A 995 -12.71 35.00 6.83
N LEU A 996 -11.39 35.13 6.99
CA LEU A 996 -10.73 36.04 7.90
C LEU A 996 -10.18 37.27 7.15
N PHE A 997 -10.22 38.41 7.82
CA PHE A 997 -9.54 39.63 7.40
C PHE A 997 -8.60 40.09 8.52
N ASP A 998 -7.34 39.69 8.45
CA ASP A 998 -6.33 39.93 9.50
C ASP A 998 -4.90 39.83 8.91
N ASP A 999 -3.89 40.18 9.69
CA ASP A 999 -2.48 39.92 9.33
C ASP A 999 -2.18 38.43 9.55
N PRO A 1000 -1.72 37.67 8.53
CA PRO A 1000 -1.39 36.26 8.70
C PRO A 1000 -0.24 35.99 9.67
N LEU A 1001 0.57 37.00 10.01
CA LEU A 1001 1.72 36.87 10.91
C LEU A 1001 2.65 35.72 10.49
N MET A 1002 3.14 35.77 9.26
CA MET A 1002 4.20 34.87 8.78
C MET A 1002 5.57 35.29 9.31
N VAL A 1003 6.50 34.34 9.46
CA VAL A 1003 7.82 34.57 10.09
C VAL A 1003 8.67 35.59 9.30
N GLN A 1004 9.03 35.28 8.05
CA GLN A 1004 9.86 36.12 7.18
C GLN A 1004 9.51 35.88 5.69
N PRO A 1005 8.27 36.19 5.27
CA PRO A 1005 7.80 35.87 3.92
C PRO A 1005 8.62 36.59 2.82
N GLU A 1006 9.20 37.76 3.11
CA GLU A 1006 10.12 38.49 2.21
C GLU A 1006 11.46 37.78 1.96
N LEU A 1007 11.76 36.74 2.73
CA LEU A 1007 12.92 35.86 2.57
C LEU A 1007 12.49 34.44 2.13
N ASN A 1008 11.28 34.29 1.60
CA ASN A 1008 10.63 33.05 1.20
C ASN A 1008 10.39 32.06 2.37
N ASN A 1009 10.20 32.58 3.58
CA ASN A 1009 9.84 31.82 4.77
C ASN A 1009 8.40 32.12 5.21
N PHE A 1010 7.48 31.29 4.74
CA PHE A 1010 6.03 31.43 4.92
C PHE A 1010 5.48 30.66 6.11
N ASN A 1011 6.34 30.15 7.01
CA ASN A 1011 5.87 29.53 8.24
C ASN A 1011 5.07 30.56 9.06
N LEU A 1012 4.00 30.10 9.70
CA LEU A 1012 3.19 30.92 10.57
C LEU A 1012 3.92 31.20 11.90
N LEU A 1013 3.82 32.42 12.42
CA LEU A 1013 4.18 32.70 13.80
C LEU A 1013 3.14 32.07 14.73
N GLN A 1014 3.55 31.70 15.94
CA GLN A 1014 2.66 31.06 16.93
C GLN A 1014 1.39 31.88 17.25
N THR A 1015 1.43 33.20 17.04
CA THR A 1015 0.29 34.11 17.26
C THR A 1015 -0.59 34.31 16.03
N SER A 1016 -0.32 33.58 14.94
CA SER A 1016 -1.02 33.75 13.67
C SER A 1016 -2.53 33.45 13.81
N PRO A 1017 -3.39 34.27 13.19
CA PRO A 1017 -4.82 34.00 13.12
C PRO A 1017 -5.16 32.87 12.16
N CYS A 1018 -4.22 32.37 11.36
CA CYS A 1018 -4.44 31.25 10.44
C CYS A 1018 -4.50 29.89 11.15
N ILE A 1019 -3.94 29.81 12.37
CA ILE A 1019 -3.75 28.54 13.10
C ILE A 1019 -5.10 27.99 13.59
N ASP A 1020 -5.40 26.75 13.22
CA ASP A 1020 -6.63 26.00 13.44
C ASP A 1020 -7.90 26.72 12.95
N LYS A 1021 -7.79 27.49 11.86
CA LYS A 1021 -8.91 28.29 11.30
C LYS A 1021 -9.38 27.91 9.91
N GLY A 1022 -8.79 26.89 9.31
CA GLY A 1022 -9.30 26.30 8.09
C GLY A 1022 -10.64 25.59 8.30
N ASP A 1023 -11.14 25.04 7.20
CA ASP A 1023 -12.36 24.27 7.07
C ASP A 1023 -12.25 23.01 7.95
N PRO A 1024 -13.13 22.85 8.96
CA PRO A 1024 -13.16 21.66 9.80
C PRO A 1024 -13.42 20.35 9.05
N GLN A 1025 -13.90 20.41 7.81
CA GLN A 1025 -14.09 19.23 6.95
C GLN A 1025 -12.83 18.85 6.15
N SER A 1026 -11.80 19.71 6.13
CA SER A 1026 -10.51 19.39 5.51
C SER A 1026 -9.70 18.42 6.38
N PRO A 1027 -8.77 17.64 5.79
CA PRO A 1027 -7.84 16.83 6.56
C PRO A 1027 -7.09 17.67 7.61
N ASN A 1028 -6.95 17.14 8.82
CA ASN A 1028 -6.23 17.81 9.90
C ASN A 1028 -4.77 18.07 9.51
N ASP A 1029 -4.17 19.08 10.13
CA ASP A 1029 -2.75 19.33 10.00
C ASP A 1029 -1.92 18.26 10.75
N PRO A 1030 -0.58 18.15 10.52
CA PRO A 1030 0.24 17.08 11.09
C PRO A 1030 0.32 17.03 12.62
N ASP A 1031 -0.08 18.09 13.33
CA ASP A 1031 -0.26 18.11 14.78
C ASP A 1031 -1.70 17.78 15.22
N ASN A 1032 -2.48 17.22 14.30
CA ASN A 1032 -3.86 16.74 14.43
C ASN A 1032 -4.88 17.81 14.82
N THR A 1033 -4.63 19.08 14.49
CA THR A 1033 -5.58 20.16 14.67
C THR A 1033 -6.38 20.41 13.39
N VAL A 1034 -7.47 21.19 13.49
CA VAL A 1034 -8.18 21.69 12.31
C VAL A 1034 -7.15 22.32 11.38
N SER A 1035 -7.25 22.07 10.08
CA SER A 1035 -6.26 22.56 9.13
C SER A 1035 -6.03 24.06 9.29
N ASP A 1036 -4.78 24.49 9.23
CA ASP A 1036 -4.42 25.88 9.20
C ASP A 1036 -4.74 26.49 7.85
N ILE A 1037 -5.01 27.80 7.83
CA ILE A 1037 -5.11 28.54 6.57
C ILE A 1037 -3.69 28.75 6.02
N GLY A 1038 -3.43 28.27 4.81
CA GLY A 1038 -2.14 28.37 4.12
C GLY A 1038 -1.54 27.01 3.75
N ALA A 1039 -0.40 27.06 3.05
CA ALA A 1039 0.31 25.89 2.54
C ALA A 1039 1.09 25.11 3.60
N LEU A 1040 1.69 25.84 4.55
CA LEU A 1040 2.56 25.26 5.58
C LEU A 1040 1.79 25.16 6.89
N PRO A 1041 1.53 23.94 7.40
CA PRO A 1041 0.86 23.77 8.67
C PRO A 1041 1.77 24.18 9.83
N PHE A 1042 1.22 24.83 10.84
CA PHE A 1042 1.89 25.17 12.09
C PHE A 1042 1.88 23.95 13.01
N ASN A 1043 3.04 23.33 13.20
CA ASN A 1043 3.14 22.16 14.08
C ASN A 1043 3.45 22.59 15.53
N LYS A 1044 2.48 22.45 16.44
CA LYS A 1044 2.62 22.77 17.87
C LYS A 1044 3.63 21.90 18.63
N ASP A 1045 3.87 20.66 18.18
CA ASP A 1045 4.83 19.70 18.77
C ASP A 1045 6.23 19.85 18.20
N SER A 1046 6.37 20.57 17.09
CA SER A 1046 7.68 20.92 16.60
C SER A 1046 8.29 21.94 17.57
N SER A 1047 9.29 21.48 18.33
CA SER A 1047 10.26 22.37 18.96
C SER A 1047 11.10 23.04 17.87
N ILE A 1048 10.48 23.75 16.94
CA ILE A 1048 11.12 24.85 16.23
C ILE A 1048 11.28 25.93 17.28
N ILE A 1049 12.28 25.73 18.13
CA ILE A 1049 12.90 26.82 18.88
C ILE A 1049 13.40 27.78 17.79
N GLU A 1050 12.74 28.92 17.69
CA GLU A 1050 13.29 30.11 17.07
C GLU A 1050 14.71 30.35 17.61
N TYR A 1051 15.75 29.93 16.90
CA TYR A 1051 17.11 30.36 17.22
C TYR A 1051 17.45 31.75 16.65
N GLN A 1052 16.45 32.63 16.48
CA GLN A 1052 16.72 34.03 16.12
C GLN A 1052 17.17 34.90 17.30
N ASN A 1053 17.04 34.44 18.56
CA ASN A 1053 17.40 35.26 19.71
C ASN A 1053 18.74 34.93 20.39
N GLU A 1054 19.49 33.93 19.93
CA GLU A 1054 20.73 33.49 20.59
C GLU A 1054 22.03 34.04 19.99
N ILE A 1055 22.02 34.73 18.83
CA ILE A 1055 23.23 35.30 18.23
C ILE A 1055 23.25 36.83 18.28
N GLN A 1056 24.37 37.40 18.68
CA GLN A 1056 24.71 38.82 18.51
C GLN A 1056 25.79 38.99 17.46
N VAL A 1057 25.56 39.90 16.51
CA VAL A 1057 26.57 40.36 15.56
C VAL A 1057 26.91 41.82 15.87
N TYR A 1058 28.21 42.15 15.98
CA TYR A 1058 28.65 43.52 16.26
C TYR A 1058 30.00 43.86 15.59
N PRO A 1059 30.18 45.06 15.01
CA PRO A 1059 29.15 46.10 14.80
C PRO A 1059 28.18 45.71 13.68
N ASN A 1060 26.87 45.82 13.94
CA ASN A 1060 25.81 45.51 12.97
C ASN A 1060 25.31 46.80 12.29
N PRO A 1061 24.93 46.81 11.00
CA PRO A 1061 25.10 45.73 10.01
C PRO A 1061 26.16 45.91 8.94
N PHE A 1062 26.63 47.12 8.67
CA PHE A 1062 27.22 47.41 7.35
C PHE A 1062 28.73 47.22 7.22
N HIS A 1063 29.37 46.54 8.18
CA HIS A 1063 30.83 46.46 8.20
C HIS A 1063 31.34 45.11 7.70
N ASN A 1064 32.31 45.14 6.79
CA ASN A 1064 33.08 43.96 6.35
C ASN A 1064 33.95 43.30 7.44
N LYS A 1065 33.88 43.80 8.69
CA LYS A 1065 34.50 43.25 9.89
C LYS A 1065 33.46 43.21 11.01
N PHE A 1066 33.08 42.01 11.43
CA PHE A 1066 32.05 41.82 12.42
C PHE A 1066 32.41 40.67 13.37
N THR A 1067 31.87 40.70 14.59
CA THR A 1067 32.04 39.65 15.59
C THR A 1067 30.70 38.99 15.83
N ILE A 1068 30.68 37.66 15.72
CA ILE A 1068 29.55 36.82 16.11
C ILE A 1068 29.76 36.41 17.57
N ARG A 1069 28.72 36.46 18.39
CA ARG A 1069 28.71 35.97 19.77
C ARG A 1069 27.42 35.20 20.04
N LEU A 1070 27.53 34.02 20.64
CA LEU A 1070 26.37 33.28 21.14
C LEU A 1070 26.00 33.83 22.55
N LYS A 1071 24.74 34.23 22.74
CA LYS A 1071 24.23 34.87 23.98
C LYS A 1071 24.10 33.88 25.14
N ASN A 1072 23.91 32.60 24.84
CA ASN A 1072 23.83 31.47 25.78
C ASN A 1072 25.23 31.02 26.29
N GLU A 1073 26.31 31.69 25.87
CA GLU A 1073 27.71 31.40 26.20
C GLU A 1073 28.25 30.03 25.76
N THR A 1074 27.56 29.29 24.88
CA THR A 1074 28.14 28.09 24.23
C THR A 1074 29.31 28.45 23.32
N LEU A 1075 30.19 27.48 23.09
CA LEU A 1075 31.38 27.69 22.28
C LEU A 1075 31.05 27.51 20.81
N ILE A 1076 31.55 28.41 19.97
CA ILE A 1076 31.48 28.26 18.51
C ILE A 1076 32.52 27.23 18.10
N GLU A 1077 32.13 26.20 17.36
CA GLU A 1077 33.04 25.22 16.77
C GLU A 1077 33.52 25.66 15.39
N SER A 1078 32.59 26.08 14.53
CA SER A 1078 32.91 26.54 13.18
C SER A 1078 32.04 27.69 12.72
N VAL A 1079 32.59 28.48 11.80
CA VAL A 1079 31.85 29.48 11.04
C VAL A 1079 32.22 29.38 9.57
N ARG A 1080 31.21 29.38 8.70
CA ARG A 1080 31.34 29.49 7.25
C ARG A 1080 30.56 30.69 6.75
N VAL A 1081 31.14 31.49 5.87
CA VAL A 1081 30.49 32.63 5.23
C VAL A 1081 30.43 32.35 3.75
N TYR A 1082 29.23 32.49 3.19
CA TYR A 1082 28.95 32.32 1.78
C TYR A 1082 28.51 33.65 1.18
N GLY A 1083 28.80 33.83 -0.11
CA GLY A 1083 28.20 34.88 -0.92
C GLY A 1083 26.77 34.53 -1.30
N LEU A 1084 26.05 35.50 -1.87
CA LEU A 1084 24.69 35.30 -2.39
C LEU A 1084 24.62 34.16 -3.42
N GLN A 1085 25.69 33.92 -4.18
CA GLN A 1085 25.81 32.85 -5.18
C GLN A 1085 26.21 31.49 -4.57
N GLY A 1086 26.18 31.36 -3.23
CA GLY A 1086 26.50 30.10 -2.53
C GLY A 1086 28.00 29.77 -2.45
N ASN A 1087 28.87 30.57 -3.04
CA ASN A 1087 30.32 30.38 -2.98
C ASN A 1087 30.85 30.65 -1.57
N LEU A 1088 31.72 29.78 -1.07
CA LEU A 1088 32.36 29.94 0.24
C LEU A 1088 33.38 31.10 0.19
N ILE A 1089 33.09 32.17 0.92
CA ILE A 1089 33.92 33.39 1.01
C ILE A 1089 34.90 33.31 2.19
N HIS A 1090 34.49 32.67 3.29
CA HIS A 1090 35.31 32.56 4.49
C HIS A 1090 34.95 31.30 5.28
N GLU A 1091 35.93 30.63 5.87
CA GLU A 1091 35.71 29.50 6.79
C GLU A 1091 36.70 29.61 7.95
N GLN A 1092 36.22 29.31 9.15
CA GLN A 1092 37.03 29.19 10.34
C GLN A 1092 36.50 28.04 11.20
N ASN A 1093 37.36 27.07 11.48
CA ASN A 1093 37.04 25.86 12.26
C ASN A 1093 37.83 25.86 13.59
N ASN A 1094 37.44 25.00 14.54
CA ASN A 1094 38.06 24.84 15.86
C ASN A 1094 38.11 26.13 16.70
N ILE A 1095 37.07 26.95 16.64
CA ILE A 1095 37.07 28.27 17.29
C ILE A 1095 37.08 28.17 18.82
N ASN A 1096 36.31 27.25 19.41
CA ASN A 1096 36.21 26.96 20.85
C ASN A 1096 36.11 28.19 21.75
N LEU A 1097 35.41 29.21 21.27
CA LEU A 1097 35.17 30.47 21.96
C LEU A 1097 33.70 30.85 21.77
N ASN A 1098 33.08 31.48 22.76
CA ASN A 1098 31.69 31.95 22.65
C ASN A 1098 31.51 33.18 21.72
N LYS A 1099 32.59 33.62 21.07
CA LYS A 1099 32.59 34.67 20.06
C LYS A 1099 33.67 34.44 19.00
N CYS A 1100 33.39 34.85 17.77
CA CYS A 1100 34.30 34.75 16.62
C CYS A 1100 34.31 36.07 15.84
N ALA A 1101 35.50 36.65 15.63
CA ALA A 1101 35.67 37.83 14.81
C ALA A 1101 35.96 37.42 13.36
N ILE A 1102 35.22 38.01 12.42
CA ILE A 1102 35.22 37.65 11.01
C ILE A 1102 35.53 38.90 10.20
N THR A 1103 36.40 38.75 9.21
CA THR A 1103 36.71 39.79 8.22
C THR A 1103 36.55 39.18 6.84
N VAL A 1104 35.70 39.81 6.03
CA VAL A 1104 35.40 39.38 4.66
C VAL A 1104 35.84 40.48 3.70
N ALA A 1105 36.50 40.11 2.59
CA ALA A 1105 36.94 41.07 1.57
C ALA A 1105 35.85 41.36 0.53
N TYR A 1106 34.59 41.09 0.86
CA TYR A 1106 33.44 41.13 -0.03
C TYR A 1106 32.43 42.18 0.44
N ALA A 1107 31.92 42.99 -0.50
CA ALA A 1107 30.80 43.88 -0.26
C ALA A 1107 29.55 43.34 -0.96
N GLY A 1108 28.48 43.14 -0.20
CA GLY A 1108 27.24 42.50 -0.64
C GLY A 1108 26.57 41.70 0.47
N LEU A 1109 25.47 41.01 0.11
CA LEU A 1109 24.79 40.10 1.02
C LEU A 1109 25.64 38.85 1.25
N LEU A 1110 25.71 38.43 2.51
CA LEU A 1110 26.46 37.29 3.01
C LEU A 1110 25.53 36.38 3.79
N ILE A 1111 25.75 35.07 3.66
CA ILE A 1111 25.12 34.05 4.51
C ILE A 1111 26.20 33.51 5.44
N VAL A 1112 26.06 33.73 6.74
CA VAL A 1112 26.98 33.23 7.75
C VAL A 1112 26.36 32.05 8.49
N ARG A 1113 26.95 30.88 8.33
CA ARG A 1113 26.60 29.64 9.02
C ARG A 1113 27.53 29.43 10.21
N VAL A 1114 26.98 29.34 11.41
CA VAL A 1114 27.70 29.11 12.67
C VAL A 1114 27.30 27.75 13.22
N VAL A 1115 28.27 26.96 13.67
CA VAL A 1115 28.03 25.70 14.39
C VAL A 1115 28.56 25.84 15.81
N ASP A 1116 27.74 25.53 16.81
CA ASP A 1116 28.15 25.54 18.23
C ASP A 1116 28.65 24.18 18.72
N SER A 1117 29.15 24.13 19.95
CA SER A 1117 29.67 22.92 20.61
C SER A 1117 28.62 21.84 20.90
N ASN A 1118 27.35 22.15 20.69
CA ASN A 1118 26.24 21.22 20.82
C ASN A 1118 25.71 20.78 19.42
N GLN A 1119 26.42 21.11 18.34
CA GLN A 1119 26.06 20.83 16.95
C GLN A 1119 24.82 21.57 16.43
N HIS A 1120 24.36 22.63 17.11
CA HIS A 1120 23.32 23.48 16.54
C HIS A 1120 23.89 24.35 15.41
N VAL A 1121 23.09 24.54 14.37
CA VAL A 1121 23.46 25.31 13.18
C VAL A 1121 22.64 26.59 13.12
N TYR A 1122 23.31 27.74 13.07
CA TYR A 1122 22.69 29.05 12.96
C TYR A 1122 23.06 29.70 11.64
N ASN A 1123 22.07 30.18 10.87
CA ASN A 1123 22.29 30.90 9.61
C ASN A 1123 21.89 32.37 9.76
N ILE A 1124 22.81 33.28 9.44
CA ILE A 1124 22.64 34.73 9.60
C ILE A 1124 22.85 35.40 8.25
N LYS A 1125 21.88 36.20 7.81
CA LYS A 1125 22.06 37.08 6.63
C LYS A 1125 22.66 38.41 7.08
N LEU A 1126 23.76 38.83 6.47
CA LEU A 1126 24.45 40.10 6.75
C LEU A 1126 24.74 40.87 5.46
N ILE A 1127 24.77 42.20 5.52
CA ILE A 1127 25.17 43.03 4.38
C ILE A 1127 26.52 43.67 4.71
N ALA A 1128 27.60 43.21 4.08
CA ALA A 1128 28.90 43.84 4.23
C ALA A 1128 29.04 45.01 3.23
N THR A 1129 29.51 46.16 3.69
CA THR A 1129 29.89 47.28 2.81
C THR A 1129 31.38 47.59 2.95
N GLU A 1130 31.98 48.15 1.90
CA GLU A 1130 33.42 48.50 1.86
C GLU A 1130 33.80 49.71 2.73
N LYS A 1131 32.84 50.43 3.32
CA LYS A 1131 33.07 51.70 4.05
C LYS A 1131 33.06 51.57 5.57
#